data_AF-A0A1X7GJ74-F1
#
_entry.id   AF-A0A1X7GJ74-F1
#
_cell.length_a   1.000
_cell.length_b   1.000
_cell.length_c   1.000
_cell.angle_alpha   90.00
_cell.angle_beta   90.00
_cell.angle_gamma   90.00
#
_symmetry.space_group_name_H-M   'P 1'
#
loop_
_entity.id
_entity.type
_entity.pdbx_description
1 polymer ?
#
loop_
_entity_poly.entity_id
_entity_poly.type
_entity_poly.pdbx_seq_one_letter_code
_entity_poly.pdbx_strand_id
1 'polypeptide(L)'
;MKNKSKRSVQIKSTVCAVTAMLCLVQPVWGEASTVSVTPAQAAGDLENMAQVTNSDIPDGAKISSKQAEETIKKLFPLLKKAKVTNAEFSEQNIASSGIKVWDIQFSYQRGNTNTGFNASVNAVTGDIVSVYLPRNLLLMAGGETGPELSREEASQKALEWIKQNIKSVNVSNLTENSLYLGMTKSLFSPTTYDFYYNMSIDGIPSDADQISMSVDQQGRVTSFNRQQFTAKIPSAKAKISAKEARKLYEESFTVELSYIPTSVNGAPKGPYFLGYVPKTESSLVIDANTGSKLDYSGELLKPDQFKLTEITAGSDVFKPSSKPLTNGNDAVKWVESHINIPKGYKSESKRLGQRWNDKESKVWNISWKGSDSPYGGDQIMAEVDATTGKIYSYNHYPFRKGIEVKQNKPAASSISKNEAEQMAFNTIAKLVPNAAKEWKLTNVVEPDKNEAFQSYQFSFNRYAGGISILNESISISIGTEGLLSHFTNYSYVDFSDLPNSKPVVSVEQAKAQFLKETDLKLKFAQYGGYTSGNESVQFTTKLVYSPVRKDNMGQYYGIGLPLDAITGKWHEMVPAEYSSKDIIPAKDTKGHKSQTALDKMVQYRVMIPDADGKVLPDQEITTGEWYQFVARALNPSIDQYYEDSSEPYGTLLPASPYYKAIQTLIPQSWLPYEPAVTFSVDQKLTRDELALMLTQMLKYEKLGLSFTKNDEIPGVSDSSSVMNRGAAIISMKLGLLPAVDGKFMPGRVVTRAEAAEVLLRLSEMVGKSDSFLNEYMMW
;
A
#
# COMPACT_ATOMS: atom_id res chain seq x y z
N MET A 1 2.75 75.95 33.11
CA MET A 1 2.77 77.28 32.44
C MET A 1 2.34 77.09 31.00
N LYS A 2 1.40 77.93 30.53
CA LYS A 2 1.09 78.41 29.14
C LYS A 2 1.40 77.47 27.96
N ASN A 3 0.56 77.24 26.95
CA ASN A 3 -0.60 77.94 26.37
C ASN A 3 -1.31 76.90 25.47
N LYS A 4 -2.61 76.63 25.59
CA LYS A 4 -3.71 77.24 24.79
C LYS A 4 -3.34 77.66 23.36
N SER A 5 -3.96 77.00 22.38
CA SER A 5 -4.68 77.71 21.29
C SER A 5 -5.71 76.78 20.61
N LYS A 6 -6.95 77.25 20.58
CA LYS A 6 -8.15 76.64 19.97
C LYS A 6 -8.33 77.18 18.54
N ARG A 7 -8.99 76.39 17.67
CA ARG A 7 -10.16 76.76 16.81
C ARG A 7 -10.42 75.63 15.82
N SER A 8 -11.45 74.81 16.00
CA SER A 8 -12.86 74.98 15.58
C SER A 8 -13.09 74.92 14.06
N VAL A 9 -13.74 73.85 13.59
CA VAL A 9 -14.70 73.91 12.46
C VAL A 9 -15.81 72.86 12.69
N GLN A 10 -17.05 73.31 12.54
CA GLN A 10 -18.27 72.49 12.50
C GLN A 10 -18.41 71.75 11.16
N ILE A 11 -18.71 70.47 11.29
CA ILE A 11 -19.65 69.62 10.51
C ILE A 11 -20.31 70.23 9.28
N LYS A 12 -20.16 69.57 8.12
CA LYS A 12 -21.28 69.00 7.34
C LYS A 12 -20.84 67.69 6.65
N SER A 13 -21.71 66.70 6.78
CA SER A 13 -21.66 65.33 6.28
C SER A 13 -21.44 65.21 4.77
N THR A 14 -20.75 64.16 4.32
CA THR A 14 -21.25 63.17 3.34
C THR A 14 -20.32 61.94 3.33
N VAL A 15 -20.94 60.77 3.27
CA VAL A 15 -20.37 59.43 3.24
C VAL A 15 -19.44 59.23 2.03
N CYS A 16 -18.28 58.63 2.25
CA CYS A 16 -17.56 57.86 1.22
C CYS A 16 -16.61 56.84 1.88
N ALA A 17 -16.76 55.59 1.49
CA ALA A 17 -15.85 54.50 1.82
C ALA A 17 -14.50 54.71 1.12
N VAL A 18 -13.40 54.57 1.86
CA VAL A 18 -12.05 54.52 1.29
C VAL A 18 -11.28 53.39 1.98
N THR A 19 -10.94 52.41 1.15
CA THR A 19 -10.01 51.32 1.36
C THR A 19 -8.62 51.88 1.65
N ALA A 20 -7.96 51.42 2.72
CA ALA A 20 -6.56 51.73 3.00
C ALA A 20 -5.75 50.44 3.19
N MET A 21 -4.68 50.37 2.41
CA MET A 21 -3.62 49.38 2.40
C MET A 21 -2.89 49.24 3.74
N LEU A 22 -2.42 48.03 4.03
CA LEU A 22 -1.25 47.80 4.88
C LEU A 22 -0.39 46.71 4.22
N CYS A 23 0.80 47.13 3.78
CA CYS A 23 1.85 46.29 3.21
C CYS A 23 2.60 45.53 4.30
N LEU A 24 2.95 44.25 4.07
CA LEU A 24 4.20 43.66 4.56
C LEU A 24 4.82 42.74 3.50
N VAL A 25 5.83 43.33 2.85
CA VAL A 25 7.07 42.85 2.24
C VAL A 25 7.37 41.33 2.26
N GLN A 26 7.61 40.76 1.09
CA GLN A 26 8.43 39.56 0.84
C GLN A 26 9.48 39.90 -0.25
N PRO A 27 10.70 39.35 -0.21
CA PRO A 27 11.81 39.73 -1.09
C PRO A 27 11.66 39.19 -2.53
N VAL A 28 12.11 40.00 -3.48
CA VAL A 28 12.15 39.78 -4.94
C VAL A 28 13.47 39.15 -5.37
N TRP A 29 13.43 37.99 -6.02
CA TRP A 29 14.37 37.50 -7.07
C TRP A 29 13.50 36.57 -7.95
N GLY A 30 13.03 36.91 -9.15
CA GLY A 30 13.76 37.12 -10.40
C GLY A 30 12.88 36.52 -11.52
N GLU A 31 12.59 37.35 -12.52
CA GLU A 31 11.68 37.23 -13.68
C GLU A 31 11.20 35.83 -14.15
N ALA A 32 9.88 35.63 -14.13
CA ALA A 32 9.16 34.84 -15.12
C ALA A 32 7.96 35.66 -15.62
N SER A 33 7.89 35.85 -16.94
CA SER A 33 6.92 36.68 -17.66
C SER A 33 5.48 36.27 -17.33
N THR A 34 4.76 37.13 -16.59
CA THR A 34 3.31 36.98 -16.39
C THR A 34 2.57 37.60 -17.57
N VAL A 35 2.01 36.76 -18.45
CA VAL A 35 0.91 37.17 -19.32
C VAL A 35 -0.33 37.30 -18.43
N SER A 36 -0.77 38.52 -18.17
CA SER A 36 -2.03 38.79 -17.49
C SER A 36 -3.19 38.45 -18.41
N VAL A 37 -3.88 37.33 -18.17
CA VAL A 37 -5.13 37.01 -18.84
C VAL A 37 -6.28 37.53 -17.99
N THR A 38 -7.03 38.47 -18.55
CA THR A 38 -8.27 39.00 -17.96
C THR A 38 -9.31 37.87 -17.81
N PRO A 39 -10.09 37.77 -16.70
CA PRO A 39 -11.05 36.68 -16.47
C PRO A 39 -12.14 36.54 -17.55
N ALA A 40 -12.38 37.60 -18.33
CA ALA A 40 -13.34 37.59 -19.44
C ALA A 40 -12.80 36.90 -20.72
N GLN A 41 -11.48 36.79 -20.89
CA GLN A 41 -10.87 36.04 -22.00
C GLN A 41 -10.82 34.54 -21.71
N ALA A 42 -10.63 34.14 -20.44
CA ALA A 42 -10.70 32.74 -20.03
C ALA A 42 -12.11 32.12 -20.15
N ALA A 43 -13.17 32.93 -20.14
CA ALA A 43 -14.54 32.48 -20.41
C ALA A 43 -14.87 32.42 -21.91
N GLY A 44 -14.28 33.31 -22.73
CA GLY A 44 -14.45 33.31 -24.19
C GLY A 44 -13.61 32.25 -24.92
N ASP A 45 -12.47 31.83 -24.35
CA ASP A 45 -11.61 30.78 -24.90
C ASP A 45 -12.15 29.35 -24.65
N LEU A 46 -13.18 29.19 -23.80
CA LEU A 46 -13.90 27.92 -23.61
C LEU A 46 -14.95 27.64 -24.69
N GLU A 47 -15.35 28.64 -25.46
CA GLU A 47 -16.32 28.48 -26.56
C GLU A 47 -15.66 28.22 -27.93
N ASN A 48 -14.33 28.36 -28.02
CA ASN A 48 -13.57 28.18 -29.27
C ASN A 48 -12.43 27.14 -29.16
N MET A 49 -12.63 26.09 -28.37
CA MET A 49 -11.84 24.87 -28.56
C MET A 49 -12.42 24.10 -29.75
N ALA A 50 -11.58 23.82 -30.74
CA ALA A 50 -11.80 22.69 -31.65
C ALA A 50 -12.27 21.48 -30.83
N GLN A 51 -13.20 20.66 -31.35
CA GLN A 51 -13.67 19.48 -30.61
C GLN A 51 -12.46 18.68 -30.12
N VAL A 52 -12.30 18.56 -28.79
CA VAL A 52 -11.15 17.89 -28.14
C VAL A 52 -11.02 16.45 -28.64
N THR A 53 -12.16 15.81 -28.91
CA THR A 53 -12.26 14.57 -29.66
C THR A 53 -12.57 14.82 -31.13
N ASN A 54 -12.05 14.01 -32.02
CA ASN A 54 -12.31 14.07 -33.46
C ASN A 54 -12.79 12.73 -34.00
N SER A 55 -13.13 12.70 -35.29
CA SER A 55 -13.55 11.49 -35.99
C SER A 55 -12.40 10.78 -36.71
N ASP A 56 -11.16 11.25 -36.52
CA ASP A 56 -9.99 10.68 -37.16
C ASP A 56 -9.62 9.36 -36.48
N ILE A 57 -9.17 8.39 -37.29
CA ILE A 57 -8.76 7.07 -36.83
C ILE A 57 -7.26 6.95 -37.15
N PRO A 58 -6.38 7.06 -36.13
CA PRO A 58 -4.94 6.88 -36.29
C PRO A 58 -4.58 5.46 -36.74
N ASP A 59 -3.37 5.32 -37.28
CA ASP A 59 -2.88 4.03 -37.76
C ASP A 59 -2.87 2.95 -36.67
N GLY A 60 -3.52 1.83 -36.97
CA GLY A 60 -3.66 0.71 -36.04
C GLY A 60 -4.77 0.86 -35.00
N ALA A 61 -5.53 1.96 -35.00
CA ALA A 61 -6.83 2.04 -34.35
C ALA A 61 -7.95 1.57 -35.29
N LYS A 62 -9.09 1.19 -34.73
CA LYS A 62 -10.37 0.90 -35.42
C LYS A 62 -11.50 1.83 -34.99
N ILE A 63 -11.29 2.61 -33.93
CA ILE A 63 -12.23 3.63 -33.48
C ILE A 63 -11.53 4.97 -33.31
N SER A 64 -12.29 6.06 -33.47
CA SER A 64 -11.82 7.43 -33.20
C SER A 64 -11.96 7.81 -31.73
N SER A 65 -11.32 8.92 -31.33
CA SER A 65 -11.49 9.49 -29.99
C SER A 65 -12.95 9.84 -29.68
N LYS A 66 -13.72 10.27 -30.69
CA LYS A 66 -15.16 10.54 -30.55
C LYS A 66 -15.98 9.26 -30.28
N GLN A 67 -15.67 8.17 -30.99
CA GLN A 67 -16.33 6.88 -30.73
C GLN A 67 -15.95 6.31 -29.36
N ALA A 68 -14.72 6.54 -28.89
CA ALA A 68 -14.30 6.19 -27.54
C ALA A 68 -15.06 7.02 -26.48
N GLU A 69 -15.24 8.33 -26.68
CA GLU A 69 -16.08 9.18 -25.81
C GLU A 69 -17.52 8.66 -25.74
N GLU A 70 -18.14 8.37 -26.89
CA GLU A 70 -19.50 7.84 -26.98
C GLU A 70 -19.65 6.51 -26.24
N THR A 71 -18.63 5.64 -26.34
CA THR A 71 -18.56 4.39 -25.59
C THR A 71 -18.60 4.66 -24.09
N ILE A 72 -17.76 5.55 -23.57
CA ILE A 72 -17.70 5.88 -22.15
C ILE A 72 -19.02 6.49 -21.67
N LYS A 73 -19.60 7.44 -22.41
CA LYS A 73 -20.88 8.07 -22.06
C LYS A 73 -22.06 7.09 -22.09
N LYS A 74 -22.01 6.09 -22.96
CA LYS A 74 -23.00 5.01 -23.00
C LYS A 74 -22.88 4.09 -21.79
N LEU A 75 -21.65 3.77 -21.37
CA LEU A 75 -21.40 2.94 -20.18
C LEU A 75 -21.79 3.63 -18.88
N PHE A 76 -21.66 4.97 -18.82
CA PHE A 76 -21.94 5.77 -17.63
C PHE A 76 -22.95 6.89 -17.90
N PRO A 77 -24.26 6.58 -18.10
CA PRO A 77 -25.27 7.57 -18.50
C PRO A 77 -25.44 8.74 -17.52
N LEU A 78 -25.18 8.53 -16.22
CA LEU A 78 -25.19 9.59 -15.20
C LEU A 78 -24.19 10.70 -15.51
N LEU A 79 -23.11 10.37 -16.22
CA LEU A 79 -22.02 11.27 -16.57
C LEU A 79 -22.13 11.83 -17.99
N LYS A 80 -23.28 11.70 -18.67
CA LYS A 80 -23.48 12.23 -20.03
C LYS A 80 -23.21 13.74 -20.17
N LYS A 81 -23.35 14.49 -19.07
CA LYS A 81 -23.07 15.94 -18.99
C LYS A 81 -21.59 16.27 -18.78
N ALA A 82 -20.74 15.28 -18.54
CA ALA A 82 -19.30 15.49 -18.43
C ALA A 82 -18.73 15.98 -19.77
N LYS A 83 -17.82 16.94 -19.70
CA LYS A 83 -17.14 17.54 -20.85
C LYS A 83 -15.75 16.92 -20.97
N VAL A 84 -15.37 16.52 -22.18
CA VAL A 84 -14.00 16.06 -22.45
C VAL A 84 -13.06 17.26 -22.37
N THR A 85 -11.98 17.11 -21.61
CA THR A 85 -10.91 18.11 -21.47
C THR A 85 -9.63 17.70 -22.16
N ASN A 86 -9.40 16.40 -22.33
CA ASN A 86 -8.28 15.85 -23.09
C ASN A 86 -8.66 14.51 -23.72
N ALA A 87 -8.12 14.22 -24.91
CA ALA A 87 -8.21 12.93 -25.56
C ALA A 87 -6.87 12.63 -26.24
N GLU A 88 -6.21 11.57 -25.81
CA GLU A 88 -4.88 11.19 -26.28
C GLU A 88 -4.91 9.78 -26.85
N PHE A 89 -4.35 9.61 -28.04
CA PHE A 89 -4.07 8.28 -28.59
C PHE A 89 -2.71 7.85 -28.07
N SER A 90 -2.68 6.77 -27.32
CA SER A 90 -1.43 6.21 -26.82
C SER A 90 -1.34 4.72 -27.19
N GLU A 91 -0.13 4.28 -27.49
CA GLU A 91 0.21 2.87 -27.39
C GLU A 91 0.82 2.70 -26.00
N GLN A 92 0.17 1.90 -25.15
CA GLN A 92 0.64 1.71 -23.79
C GLN A 92 1.99 0.98 -23.81
N ASN A 93 3.05 1.79 -23.81
CA ASN A 93 4.45 1.38 -23.85
C ASN A 93 5.11 1.37 -22.48
N ILE A 94 4.38 1.74 -21.41
CA ILE A 94 4.86 1.48 -20.05
C ILE A 94 4.74 -0.01 -19.85
N ALA A 95 5.84 -0.71 -20.13
CA ALA A 95 6.04 -2.12 -19.93
C ALA A 95 4.73 -2.90 -19.99
N SER A 96 4.26 -3.13 -21.21
CA SER A 96 3.95 -4.47 -21.73
C SER A 96 2.51 -4.92 -22.05
N SER A 97 1.50 -4.06 -22.11
CA SER A 97 0.26 -4.49 -22.79
C SER A 97 0.39 -4.47 -24.32
N GLY A 98 1.09 -3.48 -24.90
CA GLY A 98 1.18 -3.28 -26.36
C GLY A 98 -0.18 -2.96 -27.00
N ILE A 99 -1.18 -2.64 -26.17
CA ILE A 99 -2.51 -2.26 -26.65
C ILE A 99 -2.52 -0.77 -27.00
N LYS A 100 -3.24 -0.45 -28.07
CA LYS A 100 -3.52 0.92 -28.47
C LYS A 100 -4.78 1.37 -27.76
N VAL A 101 -4.73 2.53 -27.11
CA VAL A 101 -5.82 3.07 -26.31
C VAL A 101 -6.09 4.53 -26.63
N TRP A 102 -7.34 4.92 -26.38
CA TRP A 102 -7.73 6.31 -26.24
C TRP A 102 -7.86 6.62 -24.75
N ASP A 103 -6.98 7.47 -24.24
CA ASP A 103 -7.05 8.01 -22.89
C ASP A 103 -7.86 9.31 -22.91
N ILE A 104 -9.01 9.31 -22.24
CA ILE A 104 -9.96 10.43 -22.26
C ILE A 104 -10.15 10.96 -20.84
N GLN A 105 -9.90 12.26 -20.68
CA GLN A 105 -10.11 12.98 -19.44
C GLN A 105 -11.41 13.78 -19.51
N PHE A 106 -12.20 13.69 -18.46
CA PHE A 106 -13.49 14.35 -18.35
C PHE A 106 -13.51 15.31 -17.16
N SER A 107 -14.21 16.43 -17.34
CA SER A 107 -14.60 17.33 -16.27
C SER A 107 -16.12 17.33 -16.07
N TYR A 108 -16.54 17.52 -14.83
CA TYR A 108 -17.94 17.62 -14.44
C TYR A 108 -18.11 18.80 -13.48
N GLN A 109 -18.83 19.82 -13.96
CA GLN A 109 -19.05 21.05 -13.21
C GLN A 109 -20.51 21.12 -12.71
N ARG A 110 -20.69 21.43 -11.43
CA ARG A 110 -21.98 21.77 -10.82
C ARG A 110 -21.82 23.02 -9.95
N GLY A 111 -22.33 24.15 -10.42
CA GLY A 111 -22.07 25.45 -9.79
C GLY A 111 -20.57 25.79 -9.84
N ASN A 112 -20.01 26.14 -8.67
CA ASN A 112 -18.58 26.45 -8.51
C ASN A 112 -17.72 25.21 -8.21
N THR A 113 -18.33 24.03 -8.11
CA THR A 113 -17.62 22.77 -7.85
C THR A 113 -17.29 22.10 -9.16
N ASN A 114 -16.03 21.74 -9.35
CA ASN A 114 -15.53 20.97 -10.48
C ASN A 114 -14.88 19.68 -9.98
N THR A 115 -15.13 18.59 -10.66
CA THR A 115 -14.47 17.30 -10.45
C THR A 115 -14.23 16.66 -11.82
N GLY A 116 -13.46 15.57 -11.86
CA GLY A 116 -13.13 14.92 -13.12
C GLY A 116 -12.87 13.44 -12.95
N PHE A 117 -12.78 12.76 -14.08
CA PHE A 117 -12.40 11.36 -14.13
C PHE A 117 -11.65 11.05 -15.42
N ASN A 118 -10.86 9.99 -15.37
CA ASN A 118 -10.13 9.48 -16.53
C ASN A 118 -10.67 8.12 -16.90
N ALA A 119 -10.73 7.85 -18.20
CA ALA A 119 -11.14 6.57 -18.74
C ALA A 119 -10.35 6.26 -20.01
N SER A 120 -10.01 4.98 -20.19
CA SER A 120 -9.23 4.51 -21.33
C SER A 120 -10.02 3.45 -22.10
N VAL A 121 -10.09 3.56 -23.42
CA VAL A 121 -10.80 2.63 -24.30
C VAL A 121 -9.80 1.98 -25.26
N ASN A 122 -9.87 0.66 -25.44
CA ASN A 122 -9.05 -0.04 -26.42
C ASN A 122 -9.42 0.45 -27.83
N ALA A 123 -8.46 1.05 -28.51
CA ALA A 123 -8.67 1.70 -29.80
C ALA A 123 -8.96 0.70 -30.93
N VAL A 124 -8.73 -0.61 -30.72
CA VAL A 124 -8.99 -1.69 -31.70
C VAL A 124 -10.32 -2.38 -31.43
N THR A 125 -10.65 -2.68 -30.18
CA THR A 125 -11.87 -3.43 -29.84
C THR A 125 -13.05 -2.51 -29.49
N GLY A 126 -12.77 -1.29 -29.05
CA GLY A 126 -13.76 -0.38 -28.48
C GLY A 126 -14.21 -0.75 -27.06
N ASP A 127 -13.61 -1.77 -26.44
CA ASP A 127 -13.91 -2.11 -25.05
C ASP A 127 -13.22 -1.12 -24.08
N ILE A 128 -13.88 -0.78 -22.98
CA ILE A 128 -13.24 -0.03 -21.89
C ILE A 128 -12.08 -0.84 -21.30
N VAL A 129 -10.94 -0.19 -21.09
CA VAL A 129 -9.74 -0.76 -20.47
C VAL A 129 -9.67 -0.37 -19.00
N SER A 130 -9.86 0.91 -18.72
CA SER A 130 -9.82 1.44 -17.36
C SER A 130 -10.77 2.60 -17.17
N VAL A 131 -11.35 2.71 -15.99
CA VAL A 131 -12.12 3.87 -15.52
C VAL A 131 -12.12 3.88 -14.00
N TYR A 132 -11.98 5.06 -13.43
CA TYR A 132 -12.17 5.31 -12.01
C TYR A 132 -13.13 6.48 -11.85
N LEU A 133 -14.24 6.27 -11.16
CA LEU A 133 -15.27 7.28 -10.91
C LEU A 133 -15.21 7.68 -9.43
N PRO A 134 -14.65 8.86 -9.12
CA PRO A 134 -14.61 9.36 -7.76
C PRO A 134 -16.01 9.43 -7.12
N ARG A 135 -16.11 9.11 -5.83
CA ARG A 135 -17.40 9.12 -5.12
C ARG A 135 -18.10 10.48 -5.19
N ASN A 136 -17.36 11.57 -5.00
CA ASN A 136 -17.90 12.93 -5.07
C ASN A 136 -18.50 13.25 -6.44
N LEU A 137 -17.92 12.75 -7.53
CA LEU A 137 -18.48 12.85 -8.87
C LEU A 137 -19.85 12.18 -8.96
N LEU A 138 -20.00 10.96 -8.42
CA LEU A 138 -21.28 10.23 -8.45
C LEU A 138 -22.36 10.92 -7.60
N LEU A 139 -21.99 11.49 -6.45
CA LEU A 139 -22.89 12.29 -5.62
C LEU A 139 -23.32 13.58 -6.33
N MET A 140 -22.38 14.28 -6.98
CA MET A 140 -22.68 15.48 -7.76
C MET A 140 -23.61 15.20 -8.94
N ALA A 141 -23.44 14.05 -9.59
CA ALA A 141 -24.24 13.63 -10.74
C ALA A 141 -25.69 13.23 -10.39
N GLY A 142 -26.04 13.18 -9.10
CA GLY A 142 -27.42 12.98 -8.64
C GLY A 142 -27.88 11.53 -8.72
N GLY A 143 -27.00 10.56 -8.43
CA GLY A 143 -27.39 9.17 -8.38
C GLY A 143 -28.43 8.89 -7.30
N GLU A 144 -29.52 8.23 -7.66
CA GLU A 144 -30.58 7.83 -6.73
C GLU A 144 -30.07 6.79 -5.71
N THR A 145 -30.58 6.86 -4.49
CA THR A 145 -30.30 5.89 -3.43
C THR A 145 -31.32 4.75 -3.50
N GLY A 146 -30.86 3.56 -3.89
CA GLY A 146 -31.63 2.31 -3.81
C GLY A 146 -31.29 1.48 -2.56
N PRO A 147 -32.00 0.35 -2.34
CA PRO A 147 -31.65 -0.61 -1.29
C PRO A 147 -30.21 -1.12 -1.50
N GLU A 148 -29.52 -1.38 -0.40
CA GLU A 148 -28.17 -1.94 -0.44
C GLU A 148 -28.21 -3.39 -0.93
N LEU A 149 -27.40 -3.69 -1.94
CA LEU A 149 -27.18 -5.04 -2.42
C LEU A 149 -26.34 -5.84 -1.43
N SER A 150 -26.58 -7.14 -1.36
CA SER A 150 -25.62 -8.12 -0.86
C SER A 150 -24.39 -8.22 -1.77
N ARG A 151 -23.31 -8.83 -1.27
CA ARG A 151 -22.11 -9.09 -2.08
C ARG A 151 -22.42 -10.02 -3.24
N GLU A 152 -23.25 -11.03 -3.01
CA GLU A 152 -23.67 -12.02 -4.00
C GLU A 152 -24.44 -11.35 -5.14
N GLU A 153 -25.38 -10.46 -4.83
CA GLU A 153 -26.10 -9.67 -5.83
C GLU A 153 -25.16 -8.70 -6.58
N ALA A 154 -24.22 -8.06 -5.88
CA ALA A 154 -23.22 -7.20 -6.51
C ALA A 154 -22.28 -7.99 -7.45
N SER A 155 -21.91 -9.22 -7.09
CA SER A 155 -21.10 -10.12 -7.93
C SER A 155 -21.85 -10.51 -9.21
N GLN A 156 -23.14 -10.84 -9.09
CA GLN A 156 -23.97 -11.13 -10.25
C GLN A 156 -24.09 -9.92 -11.19
N LYS A 157 -24.32 -8.72 -10.63
CA LYS A 157 -24.34 -7.48 -11.42
C LYS A 157 -22.99 -7.17 -12.07
N ALA A 158 -21.88 -7.45 -11.38
CA ALA A 158 -20.54 -7.25 -11.90
C ALA A 158 -20.30 -8.12 -13.15
N LEU A 159 -20.57 -9.42 -13.05
CA LEU A 159 -20.44 -10.37 -14.16
C LEU A 159 -21.39 -10.04 -15.32
N GLU A 160 -22.63 -9.65 -15.02
CA GLU A 160 -23.58 -9.22 -16.03
C GLU A 160 -23.11 -7.94 -16.75
N TRP A 161 -22.60 -6.96 -16.02
CA TRP A 161 -22.05 -5.74 -16.60
C TRP A 161 -20.87 -6.06 -17.52
N ILE A 162 -19.94 -6.94 -17.13
CA ILE A 162 -18.83 -7.37 -18.00
C ILE A 162 -19.38 -8.03 -19.27
N LYS A 163 -20.30 -8.99 -19.12
CA LYS A 163 -20.89 -9.73 -20.24
C LYS A 163 -21.58 -8.81 -21.26
N GLN A 164 -22.26 -7.78 -20.79
CA GLN A 164 -23.00 -6.85 -21.65
C GLN A 164 -22.09 -5.83 -22.35
N ASN A 165 -21.00 -5.43 -21.70
CA ASN A 165 -20.24 -4.24 -22.09
C ASN A 165 -18.83 -4.52 -22.62
N ILE A 166 -18.25 -5.69 -22.31
CA ILE A 166 -16.87 -6.04 -22.68
C ILE A 166 -16.91 -7.24 -23.63
N LYS A 167 -17.04 -6.98 -24.93
CA LYS A 167 -17.32 -8.03 -25.92
C LYS A 167 -16.17 -9.01 -26.11
N SER A 168 -14.94 -8.57 -25.86
CA SER A 168 -13.76 -9.43 -25.92
C SER A 168 -13.62 -10.40 -24.73
N VAL A 169 -14.49 -10.31 -23.73
CA VAL A 169 -14.44 -11.16 -22.53
C VAL A 169 -15.61 -12.13 -22.51
N ASN A 170 -15.29 -13.42 -22.44
CA ASN A 170 -16.26 -14.45 -22.09
C ASN A 170 -16.27 -14.63 -20.56
N VAL A 171 -17.35 -14.22 -19.90
CA VAL A 171 -17.48 -14.31 -18.44
C VAL A 171 -17.41 -15.74 -17.89
N SER A 172 -17.70 -16.77 -18.70
CA SER A 172 -17.53 -18.17 -18.29
C SER A 172 -16.07 -18.59 -18.11
N ASN A 173 -15.13 -17.79 -18.61
CA ASN A 173 -13.69 -17.99 -18.42
C ASN A 173 -13.14 -17.23 -17.20
N LEU A 174 -13.97 -16.46 -16.50
CA LEU A 174 -13.54 -15.69 -15.33
C LEU A 174 -13.68 -16.52 -14.06
N THR A 175 -12.64 -16.51 -13.25
CA THR A 175 -12.66 -17.07 -11.89
C THR A 175 -12.32 -15.95 -10.91
N GLU A 176 -13.17 -15.73 -9.92
CA GLU A 176 -12.90 -14.74 -8.88
C GLU A 176 -11.69 -15.18 -8.03
N ASN A 177 -10.73 -14.27 -7.87
CA ASN A 177 -9.58 -14.44 -7.01
C ASN A 177 -9.99 -14.22 -5.56
N SER A 178 -10.04 -15.31 -4.80
CA SER A 178 -10.54 -15.29 -3.43
C SER A 178 -9.64 -14.57 -2.43
N LEU A 179 -8.40 -14.22 -2.80
CA LEU A 179 -7.46 -13.47 -1.96
C LEU A 179 -8.01 -12.15 -1.46
N TYR A 180 -8.77 -11.49 -2.33
CA TYR A 180 -9.26 -10.14 -2.11
C TYR A 180 -10.65 -10.12 -1.45
N LEU A 181 -11.23 -11.30 -1.13
CA LEU A 181 -12.53 -11.42 -0.48
C LEU A 181 -12.52 -10.93 0.98
N GLY A 182 -11.35 -10.95 1.63
CA GLY A 182 -11.16 -10.64 3.05
C GLY A 182 -10.72 -9.21 3.34
N MET A 183 -10.62 -8.31 2.35
CA MET A 183 -10.31 -6.91 2.63
C MET A 183 -11.44 -6.28 3.43
N THR A 184 -11.19 -6.02 4.71
CA THR A 184 -12.19 -5.59 5.68
C THR A 184 -12.65 -4.17 5.38
N LYS A 185 -13.97 -4.01 5.22
CA LYS A 185 -14.58 -2.70 5.02
C LYS A 185 -14.54 -1.92 6.32
N SER A 186 -14.30 -0.62 6.20
CA SER A 186 -14.49 0.33 7.28
C SER A 186 -15.98 0.55 7.53
N LEU A 187 -16.38 0.69 8.78
CA LEU A 187 -17.78 0.94 9.17
C LEU A 187 -18.27 2.28 8.60
N PHE A 188 -17.38 3.27 8.50
CA PHE A 188 -17.73 4.60 8.01
C PHE A 188 -17.54 4.80 6.50
N SER A 189 -17.02 3.79 5.80
CA SER A 189 -16.94 3.82 4.34
C SER A 189 -18.25 3.32 3.72
N PRO A 190 -18.74 3.94 2.63
CA PRO A 190 -19.82 3.38 1.84
C PRO A 190 -19.48 1.95 1.43
N THR A 191 -20.48 1.09 1.38
CA THR A 191 -20.27 -0.28 0.98
C THR A 191 -19.87 -0.32 -0.50
N THR A 192 -18.62 -0.67 -0.78
CA THR A 192 -18.12 -1.03 -2.12
C THR A 192 -17.76 -2.50 -2.15
N TYR A 193 -17.95 -3.16 -3.29
CA TYR A 193 -17.66 -4.55 -3.53
C TYR A 193 -16.58 -4.63 -4.60
N ASP A 194 -15.39 -5.03 -4.17
CA ASP A 194 -14.25 -5.23 -5.06
C ASP A 194 -14.22 -6.68 -5.52
N PHE A 195 -14.06 -6.84 -6.84
CA PHE A 195 -13.99 -8.12 -7.52
C PHE A 195 -12.72 -8.16 -8.35
N TYR A 196 -11.94 -9.22 -8.17
CA TYR A 196 -10.72 -9.49 -8.91
C TYR A 196 -10.93 -10.82 -9.64
N TYR A 197 -10.88 -10.82 -10.97
CA TYR A 197 -11.10 -11.99 -11.79
C TYR A 197 -9.82 -12.35 -12.53
N ASN A 198 -9.42 -13.61 -12.39
CA ASN A 198 -8.40 -14.23 -13.23
C ASN A 198 -9.09 -14.85 -14.45
N MET A 199 -8.47 -14.72 -15.62
CA MET A 199 -8.98 -15.32 -16.85
C MET A 199 -8.42 -16.73 -17.03
N SER A 200 -9.25 -17.60 -17.62
CA SER A 200 -8.85 -18.91 -18.11
C SER A 200 -8.85 -18.94 -19.63
N ILE A 201 -7.87 -19.63 -20.23
CA ILE A 201 -7.79 -19.87 -21.66
C ILE A 201 -7.99 -21.36 -21.87
N ASP A 202 -9.03 -21.75 -22.63
CA ASP A 202 -9.42 -23.15 -22.83
C ASP A 202 -9.58 -23.95 -21.52
N GLY A 203 -10.08 -23.29 -20.46
CA GLY A 203 -10.26 -23.87 -19.13
C GLY A 203 -8.99 -23.96 -18.28
N ILE A 204 -7.85 -23.46 -18.77
CA ILE A 204 -6.58 -23.40 -18.02
C ILE A 204 -6.39 -21.99 -17.46
N PRO A 205 -6.14 -21.83 -16.14
CA PRO A 205 -5.87 -20.53 -15.54
C PRO A 205 -4.68 -19.81 -16.20
N SER A 206 -4.78 -18.50 -16.31
CA SER A 206 -3.75 -17.64 -16.89
C SER A 206 -3.35 -16.54 -15.91
N ASP A 207 -2.04 -16.32 -15.76
CA ASP A 207 -1.51 -15.14 -15.06
C ASP A 207 -1.78 -13.87 -15.88
N ALA A 208 -1.94 -14.01 -17.20
CA ALA A 208 -2.32 -12.94 -18.12
C ALA A 208 -3.83 -12.65 -18.08
N ASP A 209 -4.20 -11.41 -18.39
CA ASP A 209 -5.56 -10.90 -18.60
C ASP A 209 -6.44 -10.89 -17.34
N GLN A 210 -6.08 -10.05 -16.37
CA GLN A 210 -6.82 -9.88 -15.12
C GLN A 210 -7.82 -8.73 -15.21
N ILE A 211 -8.97 -8.87 -14.54
CA ILE A 211 -9.97 -7.81 -14.40
C ILE A 211 -10.14 -7.49 -12.91
N SER A 212 -9.97 -6.23 -12.53
CA SER A 212 -10.40 -5.72 -11.24
C SER A 212 -11.55 -4.73 -11.43
N MET A 213 -12.60 -4.81 -10.61
CA MET A 213 -13.70 -3.86 -10.65
C MET A 213 -14.32 -3.62 -9.28
N SER A 214 -14.78 -2.41 -9.05
CA SER A 214 -15.50 -2.01 -7.84
C SER A 214 -16.94 -1.66 -8.16
N VAL A 215 -17.87 -2.28 -7.43
CA VAL A 215 -19.31 -2.02 -7.53
C VAL A 215 -19.79 -1.44 -6.22
N ASP A 216 -20.49 -0.31 -6.23
CA ASP A 216 -21.04 0.24 -4.99
C ASP A 216 -22.27 -0.54 -4.49
N GLN A 217 -22.75 -0.17 -3.31
CA GLN A 217 -23.89 -0.82 -2.67
C GLN A 217 -25.20 -0.74 -3.45
N GLN A 218 -25.31 0.11 -4.47
CA GLN A 218 -26.47 0.15 -5.37
C GLN A 218 -26.28 -0.69 -6.64
N GLY A 219 -25.07 -1.22 -6.87
CA GLY A 219 -24.75 -2.00 -8.06
C GLY A 219 -24.13 -1.18 -9.19
N ARG A 220 -23.70 0.06 -8.94
CA ARG A 220 -23.06 0.89 -9.96
C ARG A 220 -21.58 0.57 -10.01
N VAL A 221 -21.03 0.43 -11.22
CA VAL A 221 -19.59 0.30 -11.43
C VAL A 221 -18.92 1.65 -11.12
N THR A 222 -18.01 1.63 -10.15
CA THR A 222 -17.25 2.81 -9.69
C THR A 222 -15.79 2.74 -10.13
N SER A 223 -15.27 1.54 -10.33
CA SER A 223 -13.97 1.32 -10.95
C SER A 223 -14.02 0.09 -11.85
N PHE A 224 -13.24 0.12 -12.92
CA PHE A 224 -12.95 -1.05 -13.74
C PHE A 224 -11.53 -0.89 -14.26
N ASN A 225 -10.73 -1.94 -14.20
CA ASN A 225 -9.44 -2.04 -14.83
C ASN A 225 -9.27 -3.46 -15.38
N ARG A 226 -8.87 -3.56 -16.63
CA ARG A 226 -8.45 -4.82 -17.24
C ARG A 226 -7.01 -4.68 -17.69
N GLN A 227 -6.14 -5.46 -17.07
CA GLN A 227 -4.76 -5.58 -17.50
C GLN A 227 -4.70 -6.54 -18.69
N GLN A 228 -4.72 -6.00 -19.91
CA GLN A 228 -4.69 -6.79 -21.15
C GLN A 228 -3.27 -7.01 -21.63
N PHE A 229 -3.02 -8.16 -22.24
CA PHE A 229 -1.72 -8.48 -22.82
C PHE A 229 -1.85 -8.96 -24.27
N THR A 230 -0.84 -8.63 -25.08
CA THR A 230 -0.79 -8.98 -26.51
C THR A 230 0.12 -10.17 -26.82
N ALA A 231 0.69 -10.81 -25.80
CA ALA A 231 1.59 -11.94 -25.98
C ALA A 231 0.91 -13.11 -26.70
N LYS A 232 1.66 -13.77 -27.59
CA LYS A 232 1.18 -14.98 -28.28
C LYS A 232 0.96 -16.10 -27.26
N ILE A 233 -0.29 -16.55 -27.15
CA ILE A 233 -0.66 -17.66 -26.29
C ILE A 233 -0.16 -18.98 -26.94
N PRO A 234 0.62 -19.81 -26.22
CA PRO A 234 1.07 -21.12 -26.73
C PRO A 234 -0.08 -22.15 -26.70
N SER A 235 0.16 -23.35 -27.23
CA SER A 235 -0.84 -24.42 -27.16
C SER A 235 -1.19 -24.77 -25.72
N ALA A 236 -2.48 -24.93 -25.42
CA ALA A 236 -3.01 -25.43 -24.15
C ALA A 236 -2.69 -26.92 -23.86
N LYS A 237 -2.05 -27.62 -24.81
CA LYS A 237 -1.73 -29.05 -24.67
C LYS A 237 -0.31 -29.24 -24.13
N ALA A 238 -0.23 -29.68 -22.87
CA ALA A 238 1.04 -30.10 -22.27
C ALA A 238 1.61 -31.34 -23.00
N LYS A 239 2.94 -31.38 -23.20
CA LYS A 239 3.63 -32.54 -23.77
C LYS A 239 4.00 -33.58 -22.71
N ILE A 240 4.29 -33.13 -21.49
CA ILE A 240 4.47 -34.04 -20.35
C ILE A 240 3.16 -34.19 -19.60
N SER A 241 2.94 -35.39 -19.05
CA SER A 241 1.76 -35.66 -18.23
C SER A 241 1.85 -35.00 -16.86
N ALA A 242 0.71 -34.71 -16.22
CA ALA A 242 0.68 -34.21 -14.84
C ALA A 242 1.37 -35.17 -13.85
N LYS A 243 1.28 -36.49 -14.10
CA LYS A 243 1.96 -37.53 -13.30
C LYS A 243 3.48 -37.46 -13.43
N GLU A 244 3.98 -37.19 -14.63
CA GLU A 244 5.41 -37.02 -14.89
C GLU A 244 5.94 -35.74 -14.26
N ALA A 245 5.23 -34.62 -14.43
CA ALA A 245 5.56 -33.36 -13.77
C ALA A 245 5.58 -33.51 -12.23
N ARG A 246 4.61 -34.24 -11.66
CA ARG A 246 4.54 -34.57 -10.23
C ARG A 246 5.78 -35.33 -9.77
N LYS A 247 6.20 -36.35 -10.52
CA LYS A 247 7.41 -37.13 -10.21
C LYS A 247 8.66 -36.25 -10.20
N LEU A 248 8.86 -35.44 -11.23
CA LEU A 248 10.00 -34.50 -11.33
C LEU A 248 10.02 -33.49 -10.18
N TYR A 249 8.83 -33.02 -9.78
CA TYR A 249 8.69 -32.13 -8.62
C TYR A 249 9.10 -32.82 -7.32
N GLU A 250 8.57 -34.00 -7.01
CA GLU A 250 8.88 -34.73 -5.77
C GLU A 250 10.37 -35.12 -5.65
N GLU A 251 10.99 -35.51 -6.76
CA GLU A 251 12.41 -35.85 -6.84
C GLU A 251 13.31 -34.65 -6.52
N SER A 252 12.92 -33.45 -6.97
CA SER A 252 13.69 -32.22 -6.79
C SER A 252 13.22 -31.35 -5.62
N PHE A 253 12.14 -31.72 -4.92
CA PHE A 253 11.60 -30.95 -3.81
C PHE A 253 12.46 -31.12 -2.55
N THR A 254 12.93 -30.00 -2.03
CA THR A 254 13.74 -29.91 -0.83
C THR A 254 13.20 -28.83 0.12
N VAL A 255 13.40 -29.06 1.41
CA VAL A 255 13.11 -28.10 2.49
C VAL A 255 14.39 -27.77 3.23
N GLU A 256 14.43 -26.63 3.89
CA GLU A 256 15.50 -26.24 4.80
C GLU A 256 14.96 -25.87 6.17
N LEU A 257 15.79 -26.09 7.19
CA LEU A 257 15.52 -25.68 8.55
C LEU A 257 15.95 -24.23 8.72
N SER A 258 15.07 -23.41 9.28
CA SER A 258 15.26 -21.97 9.41
C SER A 258 14.75 -21.45 10.75
N TYR A 259 15.38 -20.37 11.22
CA TYR A 259 14.78 -19.48 12.21
C TYR A 259 13.82 -18.54 11.49
N ILE A 260 12.55 -18.57 11.90
CA ILE A 260 11.45 -17.90 11.21
C ILE A 260 10.79 -16.93 12.19
N PRO A 261 10.55 -15.66 11.80
CA PRO A 261 9.83 -14.72 12.65
C PRO A 261 8.39 -15.19 12.85
N THR A 262 7.83 -15.02 14.04
CA THR A 262 6.43 -15.41 14.32
C THR A 262 5.40 -14.53 13.61
N SER A 263 5.80 -13.40 13.01
CA SER A 263 4.92 -12.54 12.23
C SER A 263 5.61 -11.89 11.02
N VAL A 264 4.87 -11.75 9.91
CA VAL A 264 5.33 -11.06 8.69
C VAL A 264 5.44 -9.54 8.91
N ASN A 265 4.63 -8.98 9.80
CA ASN A 265 4.57 -7.53 10.10
C ASN A 265 5.23 -7.17 11.44
N GLY A 266 5.94 -8.12 12.07
CA GLY A 266 6.61 -7.90 13.35
C GLY A 266 7.81 -6.95 13.22
N ALA A 267 8.24 -6.36 14.33
CA ALA A 267 9.52 -5.69 14.39
C ALA A 267 10.61 -6.67 13.89
N PRO A 268 11.58 -6.24 13.06
CA PRO A 268 12.61 -7.13 12.52
C PRO A 268 13.45 -7.87 13.58
N LYS A 269 13.25 -7.58 14.87
CA LYS A 269 14.01 -8.03 16.03
C LYS A 269 13.32 -9.11 16.88
N GLY A 270 12.14 -9.65 16.53
CA GLY A 270 11.64 -10.85 17.22
C GLY A 270 10.15 -11.21 17.04
N PRO A 271 9.65 -12.18 17.83
CA PRO A 271 10.35 -13.40 18.26
C PRO A 271 10.47 -14.41 17.11
N TYR A 272 11.40 -15.35 17.22
CA TYR A 272 11.65 -16.39 16.22
C TYR A 272 11.27 -17.78 16.73
N PHE A 273 10.81 -18.65 15.84
CA PHE A 273 10.67 -20.09 16.07
C PHE A 273 11.52 -20.88 15.08
N LEU A 274 11.81 -22.13 15.43
CA LEU A 274 12.52 -23.05 14.53
C LEU A 274 11.51 -23.79 13.65
N GLY A 275 11.64 -23.68 12.33
CA GLY A 275 10.70 -24.27 11.38
C GLY A 275 11.33 -24.69 10.07
N TYR A 276 10.56 -25.42 9.26
CA TYR A 276 10.93 -25.81 7.90
C TYR A 276 10.22 -24.94 6.88
N VAL A 277 10.95 -24.54 5.83
CA VAL A 277 10.42 -23.87 4.64
C VAL A 277 10.94 -24.55 3.37
N PRO A 278 10.22 -24.49 2.23
CA PRO A 278 10.75 -24.96 0.96
C PRO A 278 11.97 -24.12 0.55
N LYS A 279 13.01 -24.77 0.02
CA LYS A 279 14.08 -24.04 -0.66
C LYS A 279 13.53 -23.32 -1.89
N THR A 280 14.19 -22.24 -2.32
CA THR A 280 13.77 -21.42 -3.48
C THR A 280 13.45 -22.26 -4.72
N GLU A 281 14.30 -23.24 -5.05
CA GLU A 281 14.13 -24.15 -6.18
C GLU A 281 12.87 -25.04 -6.11
N SER A 282 12.32 -25.26 -4.92
CA SER A 282 11.11 -26.06 -4.68
C SER A 282 9.83 -25.29 -4.98
N SER A 283 9.93 -23.96 -5.08
CA SER A 283 8.82 -23.06 -5.43
C SER A 283 8.76 -22.72 -6.92
N LEU A 284 9.78 -23.14 -7.69
CA LEU A 284 9.84 -22.90 -9.13
C LEU A 284 8.84 -23.76 -9.90
N VAL A 285 8.45 -23.26 -11.07
CA VAL A 285 7.51 -23.94 -11.96
C VAL A 285 8.24 -24.89 -12.91
N ILE A 286 7.51 -25.87 -13.45
CA ILE A 286 8.00 -26.83 -14.44
C ILE A 286 7.37 -26.51 -15.80
N ASP A 287 8.18 -26.34 -16.83
CA ASP A 287 7.70 -26.16 -18.19
C ASP A 287 6.92 -27.41 -18.67
N ALA A 288 5.67 -27.21 -19.09
CA ALA A 288 4.76 -28.31 -19.42
C ALA A 288 5.09 -29.00 -20.77
N ASN A 289 6.06 -28.48 -21.52
CA ASN A 289 6.51 -29.06 -22.78
C ASN A 289 7.80 -29.86 -22.63
N THR A 290 8.68 -29.46 -21.71
CA THR A 290 10.04 -29.99 -21.59
C THR A 290 10.31 -30.70 -20.27
N GLY A 291 9.51 -30.45 -19.22
CA GLY A 291 9.77 -30.97 -17.87
C GLY A 291 10.92 -30.29 -17.13
N SER A 292 11.50 -29.23 -17.70
CA SER A 292 12.58 -28.47 -17.06
C SER A 292 12.02 -27.42 -16.10
N LYS A 293 12.73 -27.14 -15.01
CA LYS A 293 12.41 -26.01 -14.12
C LYS A 293 12.70 -24.69 -14.83
N LEU A 294 11.82 -23.72 -14.61
CA LEU A 294 12.01 -22.35 -15.07
C LEU A 294 12.37 -21.44 -13.89
N ASP A 295 13.25 -20.48 -14.13
CA ASP A 295 13.53 -19.41 -13.18
C ASP A 295 12.44 -18.32 -13.19
N TYR A 296 12.62 -17.26 -12.40
CA TYR A 296 11.65 -16.16 -12.32
C TYR A 296 11.55 -15.30 -13.59
N SER A 297 12.53 -15.38 -14.49
CA SER A 297 12.48 -14.76 -15.82
C SER A 297 11.82 -15.67 -16.87
N GLY A 298 11.46 -16.89 -16.46
CA GLY A 298 10.85 -17.90 -17.31
C GLY A 298 11.85 -18.70 -18.11
N GLU A 299 13.14 -18.47 -17.94
CA GLU A 299 14.21 -19.17 -18.63
C GLU A 299 14.57 -20.48 -17.93
N LEU A 300 15.26 -21.38 -18.65
CA LEU A 300 15.65 -22.67 -18.08
C LEU A 300 16.57 -22.45 -16.87
N LEU A 301 16.23 -23.07 -15.75
CA LEU A 301 17.01 -22.98 -14.52
C LEU A 301 18.45 -23.44 -14.76
N LYS A 302 19.41 -22.58 -14.45
CA LYS A 302 20.84 -22.90 -14.57
C LYS A 302 21.29 -23.80 -13.39
N PRO A 303 22.12 -24.84 -13.62
CA PRO A 303 22.50 -25.78 -12.57
C PRO A 303 23.10 -25.18 -11.30
N ASP A 304 23.88 -24.10 -11.43
CA ASP A 304 24.59 -23.46 -10.30
C ASP A 304 23.87 -22.21 -9.75
N GLN A 305 22.66 -21.88 -10.22
CA GLN A 305 21.99 -20.63 -9.85
C GLN A 305 21.72 -20.52 -8.35
N PHE A 306 21.21 -21.58 -7.72
CA PHE A 306 20.89 -21.62 -6.29
C PHE A 306 21.92 -22.39 -5.45
N LYS A 307 23.14 -22.56 -5.98
CA LYS A 307 24.19 -23.32 -5.30
C LYS A 307 24.69 -22.58 -4.07
N LEU A 308 24.53 -23.20 -2.91
CA LEU A 308 25.05 -22.67 -1.66
C LEU A 308 26.58 -22.64 -1.68
N THR A 309 27.18 -21.46 -1.54
CA THR A 309 28.64 -21.27 -1.57
C THR A 309 29.11 -20.45 -0.37
N GLU A 310 30.18 -20.90 0.30
CA GLU A 310 30.79 -20.16 1.40
C GLU A 310 31.55 -18.94 0.87
N ILE A 311 31.50 -17.82 1.60
CA ILE A 311 32.26 -16.64 1.24
C ILE A 311 33.75 -16.94 1.48
N THR A 312 34.57 -16.80 0.45
CA THR A 312 36.02 -16.85 0.64
C THR A 312 36.47 -15.63 1.44
N ALA A 313 37.10 -15.87 2.59
CA ALA A 313 37.54 -14.79 3.47
C ALA A 313 38.62 -13.96 2.75
N GLY A 314 38.26 -12.74 2.33
CA GLY A 314 39.23 -11.75 1.88
C GLY A 314 40.14 -11.29 3.03
N SER A 315 41.30 -10.73 2.71
CA SER A 315 42.23 -10.18 3.72
C SER A 315 41.72 -8.90 4.39
N ASP A 316 40.79 -8.19 3.75
CA ASP A 316 40.18 -6.95 4.24
C ASP A 316 38.78 -7.26 4.80
N VAL A 317 38.72 -7.58 6.10
CA VAL A 317 37.48 -7.89 6.82
C VAL A 317 36.90 -6.64 7.46
N PHE A 318 35.57 -6.64 7.65
CA PHE A 318 34.85 -5.55 8.30
C PHE A 318 35.47 -5.17 9.65
N LYS A 319 35.71 -3.86 9.83
CA LYS A 319 36.13 -3.27 11.08
C LYS A 319 35.17 -2.13 11.41
N PRO A 320 34.53 -2.13 12.59
CA PRO A 320 33.65 -1.05 12.96
C PRO A 320 34.44 0.26 13.09
N SER A 321 33.75 1.38 12.90
CA SER A 321 34.34 2.69 13.14
C SER A 321 34.82 2.80 14.58
N SER A 322 36.07 3.24 14.76
CA SER A 322 36.65 3.44 16.09
C SER A 322 36.01 4.60 16.88
N LYS A 323 35.28 5.48 16.20
CA LYS A 323 34.54 6.61 16.77
C LYS A 323 33.22 6.82 16.01
N PRO A 324 32.16 7.33 16.66
CA PRO A 324 30.94 7.69 15.95
C PRO A 324 31.21 8.71 14.83
N LEU A 325 30.50 8.55 13.71
CA LEU A 325 30.46 9.46 12.57
C LEU A 325 29.61 10.67 12.96
N THR A 326 30.23 11.64 13.63
CA THR A 326 29.49 12.76 14.27
C THR A 326 28.95 13.81 13.30
N ASN A 327 29.44 13.85 12.06
CA ASN A 327 28.95 14.77 11.03
C ASN A 327 28.94 14.10 9.64
N GLY A 328 28.19 14.69 8.71
CA GLY A 328 28.01 14.14 7.36
C GLY A 328 29.30 14.04 6.54
N ASN A 329 30.31 14.88 6.79
CA ASN A 329 31.60 14.78 6.08
C ASN A 329 32.40 13.56 6.54
N ASP A 330 32.35 13.22 7.83
CA ASP A 330 32.97 12.00 8.35
C ASP A 330 32.28 10.76 7.75
N ALA A 331 30.95 10.79 7.64
CA ALA A 331 30.19 9.71 7.02
C ALA A 331 30.51 9.54 5.52
N VAL A 332 30.64 10.64 4.77
CA VAL A 332 31.09 10.62 3.37
C VAL A 332 32.48 9.99 3.24
N LYS A 333 33.45 10.45 4.03
CA LYS A 333 34.82 9.89 4.02
C LYS A 333 34.83 8.41 4.39
N TRP A 334 33.99 8.02 5.35
CA TRP A 334 33.84 6.62 5.74
C TRP A 334 33.35 5.77 4.57
N VAL A 335 32.26 6.17 3.91
CA VAL A 335 31.75 5.43 2.75
C VAL A 335 32.78 5.39 1.61
N GLU A 336 33.41 6.51 1.28
CA GLU A 336 34.42 6.61 0.22
C GLU A 336 35.69 5.78 0.49
N SER A 337 36.00 5.50 1.76
CA SER A 337 37.11 4.58 2.12
C SER A 337 36.76 3.10 1.97
N HIS A 338 35.46 2.77 1.98
CA HIS A 338 34.98 1.40 1.88
C HIS A 338 34.53 1.03 0.47
N ILE A 339 33.88 1.98 -0.22
CA ILE A 339 33.29 1.83 -1.56
C ILE A 339 33.89 2.88 -2.48
N ASN A 340 34.36 2.45 -3.65
CA ASN A 340 34.89 3.36 -4.66
C ASN A 340 33.77 4.13 -5.35
N ILE A 341 33.66 5.43 -5.07
CA ILE A 341 32.72 6.32 -5.74
C ILE A 341 33.29 6.72 -7.11
N PRO A 342 32.56 6.55 -8.23
CA PRO A 342 33.05 6.91 -9.56
C PRO A 342 33.50 8.38 -9.65
N LYS A 343 34.53 8.64 -10.45
CA LYS A 343 35.03 10.00 -10.69
C LYS A 343 33.93 10.88 -11.29
N GLY A 344 33.80 12.11 -10.79
CA GLY A 344 32.82 13.09 -11.28
C GLY A 344 31.57 13.22 -10.39
N TYR A 345 31.37 12.32 -9.43
CA TYR A 345 30.30 12.42 -8.44
C TYR A 345 30.74 13.29 -7.26
N LYS A 346 29.85 14.18 -6.81
CA LYS A 346 30.07 15.05 -5.64
C LYS A 346 28.96 14.86 -4.63
N SER A 347 29.31 14.79 -3.34
CA SER A 347 28.31 14.67 -2.27
C SER A 347 27.42 15.92 -2.22
N GLU A 348 26.10 15.74 -2.31
CA GLU A 348 25.11 16.83 -2.33
C GLU A 348 24.29 16.87 -1.03
N SER A 349 23.78 15.73 -0.57
CA SER A 349 22.96 15.61 0.64
C SER A 349 23.62 14.71 1.68
N LYS A 350 23.53 15.10 2.95
CA LYS A 350 24.08 14.38 4.11
C LYS A 350 23.13 14.55 5.28
N ARG A 351 22.17 13.63 5.44
CA ARG A 351 21.09 13.75 6.43
C ARG A 351 21.25 12.69 7.50
N LEU A 352 21.35 13.12 8.76
CA LEU A 352 21.24 12.21 9.89
C LEU A 352 19.75 11.92 10.13
N GLY A 353 19.40 10.66 10.27
CA GLY A 353 18.05 10.21 10.57
C GLY A 353 18.05 8.95 11.42
N GLN A 354 16.85 8.48 11.73
CA GLN A 354 16.64 7.14 12.26
C GLN A 354 16.50 6.15 11.11
N ARG A 355 16.95 4.92 11.32
CA ARG A 355 16.73 3.86 10.34
C ARG A 355 15.26 3.46 10.38
N TRP A 356 14.64 3.32 9.21
CA TRP A 356 13.20 3.06 9.07
C TRP A 356 12.71 1.81 9.80
N ASN A 357 13.56 0.80 9.92
CA ASN A 357 13.27 -0.51 10.53
C ASN A 357 14.04 -0.77 11.84
N ASP A 358 14.82 0.19 12.31
CA ASP A 358 15.51 0.12 13.59
C ASP A 358 15.67 1.52 14.17
N LYS A 359 14.68 1.94 14.96
CA LYS A 359 14.58 3.31 15.49
C LYS A 359 15.70 3.66 16.49
N GLU A 360 16.33 2.64 17.09
CA GLU A 360 17.49 2.81 17.98
C GLU A 360 18.77 3.13 17.18
N SER A 361 18.81 2.75 15.90
CA SER A 361 19.94 2.99 15.02
C SER A 361 19.85 4.35 14.34
N LYS A 362 20.82 5.23 14.61
CA LYS A 362 21.02 6.48 13.87
C LYS A 362 21.84 6.22 12.62
N VAL A 363 21.38 6.73 11.48
CA VAL A 363 22.02 6.53 10.17
C VAL A 363 22.24 7.85 9.44
N TRP A 364 23.33 7.93 8.68
CA TRP A 364 23.55 8.97 7.69
C TRP A 364 23.05 8.49 6.33
N ASN A 365 22.11 9.23 5.77
CA ASN A 365 21.65 9.12 4.39
C ASN A 365 22.44 10.11 3.54
N ILE A 366 23.26 9.59 2.64
CA ILE A 366 24.18 10.38 1.83
C ILE A 366 23.79 10.25 0.37
N SER A 367 23.75 11.37 -0.35
CA SER A 367 23.66 11.37 -1.81
C SER A 367 24.88 11.99 -2.46
N TRP A 368 25.31 11.40 -3.57
CA TRP A 368 26.25 12.01 -4.51
C TRP A 368 25.58 12.18 -5.85
N LYS A 369 25.90 13.27 -6.54
CA LYS A 369 25.36 13.61 -7.84
C LYS A 369 26.47 13.68 -8.88
N GLY A 370 26.23 13.09 -10.04
CA GLY A 370 27.07 13.19 -11.23
C GLY A 370 26.93 14.55 -11.92
N SER A 371 27.33 14.65 -13.19
CA SER A 371 27.30 15.90 -13.96
C SER A 371 25.92 16.60 -13.95
N ASP A 372 25.94 17.93 -13.97
CA ASP A 372 24.74 18.78 -13.89
C ASP A 372 23.84 18.62 -15.11
N SER A 373 22.92 17.66 -15.06
CA SER A 373 21.76 17.59 -15.95
C SER A 373 20.62 18.44 -15.38
N PRO A 374 19.96 19.30 -16.17
CA PRO A 374 18.80 20.09 -15.74
C PRO A 374 17.57 19.23 -15.38
N TYR A 375 17.62 17.92 -15.61
CA TYR A 375 16.55 16.96 -15.32
C TYR A 375 16.91 15.95 -14.21
N GLY A 376 17.90 16.25 -13.36
CA GLY A 376 18.27 15.41 -12.21
C GLY A 376 19.13 14.21 -12.59
N GLY A 377 20.38 14.47 -13.03
CA GLY A 377 21.35 13.49 -13.55
C GLY A 377 21.74 12.33 -12.61
N ASP A 378 22.79 11.58 -12.97
CA ASP A 378 23.17 10.36 -12.25
C ASP A 378 23.27 10.58 -10.73
N GLN A 379 22.75 9.64 -9.95
CA GLN A 379 22.74 9.75 -8.50
C GLN A 379 23.26 8.48 -7.83
N ILE A 380 24.02 8.66 -6.76
CA ILE A 380 24.40 7.60 -5.83
C ILE A 380 23.76 7.90 -4.49
N MET A 381 23.21 6.89 -3.83
CA MET A 381 22.68 6.98 -2.47
C MET A 381 23.34 5.91 -1.60
N ALA A 382 23.68 6.25 -0.35
CA ALA A 382 24.14 5.28 0.64
C ALA A 382 23.56 5.57 2.03
N GLU A 383 23.30 4.50 2.79
CA GLU A 383 22.92 4.54 4.20
C GLU A 383 24.02 3.91 5.05
N VAL A 384 24.55 4.65 6.03
CA VAL A 384 25.60 4.18 6.94
C VAL A 384 25.25 4.45 8.40
N ASP A 385 25.49 3.47 9.26
CA ASP A 385 25.32 3.58 10.71
C ASP A 385 26.25 4.64 11.32
N ALA A 386 25.66 5.59 12.05
CA ALA A 386 26.39 6.72 12.61
C ALA A 386 27.33 6.32 13.77
N THR A 387 27.16 5.14 14.37
CA THR A 387 27.98 4.69 15.50
C THR A 387 29.00 3.65 15.05
N THR A 388 28.56 2.64 14.33
CA THR A 388 29.37 1.47 13.98
C THR A 388 30.05 1.59 12.61
N GLY A 389 29.59 2.50 11.75
CA GLY A 389 30.05 2.58 10.36
C GLY A 389 29.58 1.41 9.48
N LYS A 390 28.66 0.56 9.95
CA LYS A 390 28.04 -0.47 9.11
C LYS A 390 27.30 0.20 7.96
N ILE A 391 27.66 -0.16 6.72
CA ILE A 391 26.94 0.32 5.53
C ILE A 391 25.75 -0.63 5.32
N TYR A 392 24.55 -0.07 5.30
CA TYR A 392 23.31 -0.84 5.09
C TYR A 392 22.90 -0.87 3.62
N SER A 393 23.15 0.22 2.88
CA SER A 393 22.83 0.27 1.46
C SER A 393 23.78 1.17 0.67
N TYR A 394 23.92 0.83 -0.61
CA TYR A 394 24.55 1.63 -1.65
C TYR A 394 23.78 1.38 -2.95
N ASN A 395 23.32 2.44 -3.61
CA ASN A 395 22.59 2.36 -4.87
C ASN A 395 23.14 3.38 -5.85
N HIS A 396 23.50 2.93 -7.04
CA HIS A 396 23.90 3.78 -8.16
C HIS A 396 22.78 3.81 -9.21
N TYR A 397 22.18 4.98 -9.38
CA TYR A 397 21.11 5.26 -10.34
C TYR A 397 21.68 6.08 -11.51
N PRO A 398 22.17 5.42 -12.58
CA PRO A 398 22.59 6.13 -13.78
C PRO A 398 21.38 6.78 -14.47
N PHE A 399 21.52 8.02 -14.90
CA PHE A 399 20.49 8.78 -15.61
C PHE A 399 20.36 8.30 -17.05
N ARG A 400 19.17 7.86 -17.41
CA ARG A 400 18.83 7.36 -18.76
C ARG A 400 18.42 8.53 -19.66
N LYS A 401 19.36 9.19 -20.33
CA LYS A 401 19.01 10.00 -21.51
C LYS A 401 18.82 9.06 -22.70
N GLY A 402 17.87 9.35 -23.60
CA GLY A 402 17.51 8.56 -24.79
C GLY A 402 18.66 8.24 -25.76
N ILE A 403 19.62 7.45 -25.30
CA ILE A 403 20.68 6.84 -26.10
C ILE A 403 20.04 5.65 -26.78
N GLU A 404 19.78 5.75 -28.10
CA GLU A 404 19.56 4.56 -28.92
C GLU A 404 20.55 3.49 -28.48
N VAL A 405 20.06 2.38 -27.90
CA VAL A 405 20.89 1.23 -27.57
C VAL A 405 21.25 0.59 -28.90
N LYS A 406 22.19 1.20 -29.64
CA LYS A 406 22.95 0.44 -30.62
C LYS A 406 23.65 -0.62 -29.80
N GLN A 407 23.15 -1.86 -29.85
CA GLN A 407 23.72 -3.07 -29.23
C GLN A 407 25.12 -2.76 -28.74
N ASN A 408 25.25 -2.44 -27.45
CA ASN A 408 26.55 -2.09 -26.90
C ASN A 408 27.40 -3.33 -27.12
N LYS A 409 28.37 -3.23 -28.04
CA LYS A 409 29.49 -4.17 -28.10
C LYS A 409 29.97 -4.29 -26.65
N PRO A 410 30.11 -5.50 -26.08
CA PRO A 410 30.59 -5.65 -24.72
C PRO A 410 31.81 -4.76 -24.57
N ALA A 411 31.84 -3.96 -23.48
CA ALA A 411 32.99 -3.12 -23.19
C ALA A 411 34.27 -3.95 -23.38
N ALA A 412 35.32 -3.36 -23.95
CA ALA A 412 36.57 -4.08 -24.26
C ALA A 412 37.24 -4.75 -23.04
N SER A 413 36.71 -4.54 -21.84
CA SER A 413 37.09 -5.13 -20.56
C SER A 413 35.86 -5.55 -19.74
N SER A 414 35.07 -6.51 -20.23
CA SER A 414 33.99 -7.14 -19.44
C SER A 414 34.56 -8.20 -18.51
N ILE A 415 34.22 -8.15 -17.23
CA ILE A 415 34.63 -9.16 -16.25
C ILE A 415 33.79 -10.44 -16.36
N SER A 416 34.42 -11.56 -16.06
CA SER A 416 33.77 -12.86 -15.97
C SER A 416 32.89 -12.98 -14.72
N LYS A 417 31.98 -13.96 -14.73
CA LYS A 417 31.16 -14.33 -13.57
C LYS A 417 32.01 -14.58 -12.32
N ASN A 418 33.11 -15.33 -12.47
CA ASN A 418 33.98 -15.68 -11.34
C ASN A 418 34.71 -14.45 -10.79
N GLU A 419 35.12 -13.51 -11.65
CA GLU A 419 35.70 -12.24 -11.20
C GLU A 419 34.67 -11.38 -10.45
N ALA A 420 33.44 -11.30 -10.97
CA ALA A 420 32.35 -10.57 -10.31
C ALA A 420 31.97 -11.21 -8.96
N GLU A 421 31.94 -12.55 -8.89
CA GLU A 421 31.68 -13.29 -7.65
C GLU A 421 32.77 -13.02 -6.60
N GLN A 422 34.04 -13.04 -7.00
CA GLN A 422 35.13 -12.73 -6.07
C GLN A 422 35.09 -11.26 -5.63
N MET A 423 34.70 -10.33 -6.50
CA MET A 423 34.46 -8.93 -6.11
C MET A 423 33.31 -8.83 -5.11
N ALA A 424 32.22 -9.58 -5.28
CA ALA A 424 31.11 -9.63 -4.34
C ALA A 424 31.56 -10.18 -2.98
N PHE A 425 32.30 -11.30 -2.94
CA PHE A 425 32.85 -11.87 -1.70
C PHE A 425 33.78 -10.91 -0.97
N ASN A 426 34.69 -10.25 -1.69
CA ASN A 426 35.59 -9.25 -1.10
C ASN A 426 34.81 -8.05 -0.55
N THR A 427 33.78 -7.59 -1.28
CA THR A 427 32.94 -6.46 -0.86
C THR A 427 32.17 -6.82 0.41
N ILE A 428 31.55 -8.00 0.46
CA ILE A 428 30.79 -8.43 1.64
C ILE A 428 31.73 -8.67 2.83
N ALA A 429 32.89 -9.29 2.63
CA ALA A 429 33.89 -9.46 3.68
C ALA A 429 34.29 -8.11 4.30
N LYS A 430 34.44 -7.08 3.48
CA LYS A 430 34.81 -5.72 3.90
C LYS A 430 33.66 -4.96 4.58
N LEU A 431 32.42 -5.13 4.13
CA LEU A 431 31.27 -4.33 4.56
C LEU A 431 30.44 -4.98 5.68
N VAL A 432 30.53 -6.29 5.85
CA VAL A 432 29.62 -7.05 6.70
C VAL A 432 30.36 -7.76 7.84
N PRO A 433 29.95 -7.55 9.10
CA PRO A 433 30.51 -8.27 10.23
C PRO A 433 30.43 -9.79 10.06
N ASN A 434 31.51 -10.50 10.36
CA ASN A 434 31.58 -11.97 10.35
C ASN A 434 31.10 -12.63 9.05
N ALA A 435 31.21 -11.94 7.90
CA ALA A 435 30.74 -12.40 6.59
C ALA A 435 30.99 -13.88 6.31
N ALA A 436 32.26 -14.33 6.36
CA ALA A 436 32.63 -15.70 6.03
C ALA A 436 32.07 -16.77 6.99
N LYS A 437 31.72 -16.38 8.22
CA LYS A 437 31.18 -17.30 9.23
C LYS A 437 29.66 -17.38 9.16
N GLU A 438 29.01 -16.25 8.91
CA GLU A 438 27.57 -16.10 9.08
C GLU A 438 26.82 -16.04 7.76
N TRP A 439 27.46 -15.80 6.62
CA TRP A 439 26.79 -15.57 5.35
C TRP A 439 27.25 -16.55 4.28
N LYS A 440 26.30 -16.94 3.42
CA LYS A 440 26.56 -17.83 2.28
C LYS A 440 25.84 -17.31 1.05
N LEU A 441 26.48 -17.42 -0.11
CA LEU A 441 25.88 -17.14 -1.41
C LEU A 441 24.78 -18.15 -1.67
N THR A 442 23.59 -17.69 -2.01
CA THR A 442 22.38 -18.50 -2.21
C THR A 442 21.77 -18.36 -3.60
N ASN A 443 22.08 -17.28 -4.33
CA ASN A 443 21.58 -17.07 -5.69
C ASN A 443 22.57 -16.28 -6.54
N VAL A 444 22.71 -16.65 -7.81
CA VAL A 444 23.47 -15.91 -8.82
C VAL A 444 22.63 -15.69 -10.06
N VAL A 445 22.39 -14.43 -10.40
CA VAL A 445 21.73 -14.01 -11.65
C VAL A 445 22.79 -13.40 -12.56
N GLU A 446 22.92 -13.96 -13.76
CA GLU A 446 23.83 -13.44 -14.78
C GLU A 446 23.18 -12.27 -15.54
N PRO A 447 23.98 -11.32 -16.05
CA PRO A 447 23.44 -10.20 -16.81
C PRO A 447 22.60 -10.65 -18.00
N ASP A 448 21.42 -10.06 -18.17
CA ASP A 448 20.66 -10.19 -19.41
C ASP A 448 21.31 -9.28 -20.47
N LYS A 449 21.63 -9.88 -21.62
CA LYS A 449 22.35 -9.21 -22.71
C LYS A 449 21.53 -8.08 -23.34
N ASN A 450 20.22 -8.11 -23.16
CA ASN A 450 19.30 -7.08 -23.64
C ASN A 450 19.18 -5.91 -22.67
N GLU A 451 19.81 -5.98 -21.49
CA GLU A 451 19.83 -4.86 -20.56
C GLU A 451 20.88 -3.83 -20.96
N ALA A 452 20.53 -2.55 -20.85
CA ALA A 452 21.50 -1.47 -21.06
C ALA A 452 22.61 -1.45 -20.00
N PHE A 453 22.31 -1.91 -18.77
CA PHE A 453 23.26 -2.00 -17.66
C PHE A 453 23.39 -3.44 -17.20
N GLN A 454 24.26 -4.17 -17.89
CA GLN A 454 24.53 -5.57 -17.60
C GLN A 454 25.24 -5.69 -16.25
N SER A 455 24.62 -6.37 -15.29
CA SER A 455 25.21 -6.66 -13.99
C SER A 455 24.99 -8.10 -13.55
N TYR A 456 26.00 -8.67 -12.91
CA TYR A 456 25.87 -9.91 -12.15
C TYR A 456 25.24 -9.59 -10.81
N GLN A 457 24.19 -10.30 -10.43
CA GLN A 457 23.51 -10.12 -9.15
C GLN A 457 23.75 -11.34 -8.27
N PHE A 458 24.10 -11.10 -7.02
CA PHE A 458 24.39 -12.13 -6.04
C PHE A 458 23.53 -11.91 -4.81
N SER A 459 22.87 -12.96 -4.32
CA SER A 459 22.10 -12.93 -3.08
C SER A 459 22.74 -13.83 -2.04
N PHE A 460 22.74 -13.40 -0.78
CA PHE A 460 23.28 -14.13 0.35
C PHE A 460 22.26 -14.20 1.46
N ASN A 461 22.22 -15.32 2.19
CA ASN A 461 21.42 -15.46 3.41
C ASN A 461 22.33 -15.64 4.62
N ARG A 462 21.86 -15.21 5.79
CA ARG A 462 22.57 -15.40 7.06
C ARG A 462 22.23 -16.73 7.73
N TYR A 463 23.21 -17.27 8.45
CA TYR A 463 23.16 -18.55 9.13
C TYR A 463 23.70 -18.44 10.57
N ALA A 464 22.97 -19.02 11.51
CA ALA A 464 23.42 -19.21 12.89
C ALA A 464 23.60 -20.71 13.16
N GLY A 465 24.85 -21.13 13.43
CA GLY A 465 25.15 -22.55 13.67
C GLY A 465 24.81 -23.48 12.48
N GLY A 466 24.81 -22.95 11.26
CA GLY A 466 24.46 -23.69 10.04
C GLY A 466 22.97 -23.72 9.70
N ILE A 467 22.10 -23.12 10.51
CA ILE A 467 20.65 -22.97 10.27
C ILE A 467 20.40 -21.59 9.66
N SER A 468 19.62 -21.50 8.58
CA SER A 468 19.33 -20.21 7.92
C SER A 468 18.43 -19.33 8.78
N ILE A 469 18.50 -18.02 8.62
CA ILE A 469 17.61 -17.06 9.28
C ILE A 469 16.75 -16.42 8.19
N LEU A 470 15.44 -16.62 8.28
CA LEU A 470 14.49 -16.08 7.32
C LEU A 470 14.47 -14.54 7.41
N ASN A 471 14.35 -13.88 6.26
CA ASN A 471 14.37 -12.42 6.08
C ASN A 471 15.70 -11.72 6.39
N GLU A 472 16.79 -12.48 6.64
CA GLU A 472 18.14 -11.91 6.69
C GLU A 472 18.90 -12.17 5.39
N SER A 473 19.07 -11.12 4.59
CA SER A 473 19.64 -11.20 3.26
C SER A 473 20.59 -10.06 2.93
N ILE A 474 21.55 -10.34 2.05
CA ILE A 474 22.34 -9.34 1.34
C ILE A 474 22.07 -9.51 -0.15
N SER A 475 21.84 -8.39 -0.83
CA SER A 475 21.82 -8.32 -2.30
C SER A 475 22.97 -7.44 -2.76
N ILE A 476 23.72 -7.87 -3.76
CA ILE A 476 24.81 -7.11 -4.36
C ILE A 476 24.81 -7.29 -5.87
N SER A 477 24.98 -6.19 -6.62
CA SER A 477 25.11 -6.21 -8.07
C SER A 477 26.43 -5.58 -8.51
N ILE A 478 27.16 -6.32 -9.35
CA ILE A 478 28.43 -5.90 -9.94
C ILE A 478 28.24 -5.76 -11.45
N GLY A 479 28.43 -4.56 -11.99
CA GLY A 479 28.38 -4.31 -13.43
C GLY A 479 29.43 -5.12 -14.18
N THR A 480 29.18 -5.42 -15.46
CA THR A 480 30.16 -6.09 -16.32
C THR A 480 31.49 -5.35 -16.46
N GLU A 481 31.53 -4.06 -16.12
CA GLU A 481 32.71 -3.20 -16.03
C GLU A 481 33.48 -3.34 -14.70
N GLY A 482 33.00 -4.15 -13.75
CA GLY A 482 33.60 -4.35 -12.44
C GLY A 482 33.32 -3.26 -11.41
N LEU A 483 32.24 -2.51 -11.58
CA LEU A 483 31.78 -1.50 -10.61
C LEU A 483 30.61 -2.03 -9.77
N LEU A 484 30.60 -1.67 -8.48
CA LEU A 484 29.45 -1.89 -7.60
C LEU A 484 28.31 -0.96 -8.02
N SER A 485 27.15 -1.52 -8.39
CA SER A 485 25.95 -0.73 -8.74
C SER A 485 24.88 -0.78 -7.66
N HIS A 486 24.81 -1.89 -6.92
CA HIS A 486 23.83 -2.08 -5.85
C HIS A 486 24.42 -2.90 -4.71
N PHE A 487 24.13 -2.51 -3.48
CA PHE A 487 24.35 -3.29 -2.28
C PHE A 487 23.26 -2.97 -1.26
N THR A 488 22.65 -3.99 -0.67
CA THR A 488 21.71 -3.84 0.44
C THR A 488 21.94 -4.95 1.45
N ASN A 489 21.94 -4.61 2.74
CA ASN A 489 22.13 -5.53 3.86
C ASN A 489 20.95 -5.45 4.84
N TYR A 490 20.16 -6.51 4.87
CA TYR A 490 19.10 -6.74 5.83
C TYR A 490 19.58 -7.76 6.88
N SER A 491 20.08 -7.23 8.00
CA SER A 491 20.47 -8.02 9.17
C SER A 491 20.10 -7.30 10.45
N TYR A 492 19.21 -7.92 11.21
CA TYR A 492 18.46 -7.33 12.32
C TYR A 492 18.60 -8.11 13.62
N VAL A 493 18.74 -9.43 13.49
CA VAL A 493 18.66 -10.39 14.57
C VAL A 493 19.99 -10.45 15.31
N ASP A 494 19.90 -10.27 16.63
CA ASP A 494 20.94 -10.71 17.55
C ASP A 494 20.79 -12.23 17.75
N PHE A 495 21.88 -12.98 17.62
CA PHE A 495 21.84 -14.43 17.77
C PHE A 495 21.40 -14.87 19.17
N SER A 496 21.50 -14.00 20.18
CA SER A 496 20.98 -14.27 21.53
C SER A 496 19.45 -14.30 21.60
N ASP A 497 18.75 -13.71 20.62
CA ASP A 497 17.28 -13.73 20.52
C ASP A 497 16.75 -14.98 19.80
N LEU A 498 17.62 -15.81 19.24
CA LEU A 498 17.24 -17.02 18.51
C LEU A 498 16.91 -18.18 19.47
N PRO A 499 15.85 -18.96 19.19
CA PRO A 499 15.49 -20.11 20.03
C PRO A 499 16.59 -21.19 19.98
N ASN A 500 16.95 -21.74 21.14
CA ASN A 500 17.96 -22.80 21.24
C ASN A 500 17.36 -24.23 21.20
N SER A 501 16.12 -24.37 20.72
CA SER A 501 15.43 -25.66 20.59
C SER A 501 16.03 -26.49 19.45
N LYS A 502 16.00 -27.83 19.59
CA LYS A 502 16.40 -28.76 18.50
C LYS A 502 15.16 -29.27 17.76
N PRO A 503 15.23 -29.49 16.44
CA PRO A 503 14.09 -30.00 15.68
C PRO A 503 13.68 -31.40 16.18
N VAL A 504 12.39 -31.61 16.39
CA VAL A 504 11.77 -32.92 16.70
C VAL A 504 11.26 -33.58 15.42
N VAL A 505 10.72 -32.78 14.51
CA VAL A 505 10.33 -33.19 13.16
C VAL A 505 11.59 -33.31 12.32
N SER A 506 11.76 -34.43 11.61
CA SER A 506 12.89 -34.61 10.70
C SER A 506 12.68 -33.90 9.36
N VAL A 507 13.77 -33.64 8.64
CA VAL A 507 13.72 -33.06 7.27
C VAL A 507 12.85 -33.90 6.33
N GLU A 508 12.92 -35.23 6.41
CA GLU A 508 12.11 -36.13 5.58
C GLU A 508 10.62 -36.09 5.94
N GLN A 509 10.31 -35.99 7.24
CA GLN A 509 8.93 -35.81 7.69
C GLN A 509 8.36 -34.47 7.21
N ALA A 510 9.14 -33.39 7.33
CA ALA A 510 8.75 -32.09 6.81
C ALA A 510 8.54 -32.13 5.30
N LYS A 511 9.48 -32.70 4.53
CA LYS A 511 9.36 -32.91 3.08
C LYS A 511 8.06 -33.62 2.72
N ALA A 512 7.74 -34.72 3.39
CA ALA A 512 6.51 -35.47 3.16
C ALA A 512 5.24 -34.64 3.44
N GLN A 513 5.26 -33.82 4.50
CA GLN A 513 4.13 -32.94 4.83
C GLN A 513 3.92 -31.84 3.78
N PHE A 514 4.99 -31.18 3.32
CA PHE A 514 4.87 -30.20 2.23
C PHE A 514 4.34 -30.85 0.95
N LEU A 515 4.90 -31.98 0.52
CA LEU A 515 4.46 -32.68 -0.69
C LEU A 515 3.00 -33.17 -0.61
N LYS A 516 2.52 -33.49 0.60
CA LYS A 516 1.12 -33.84 0.84
C LYS A 516 0.19 -32.65 0.64
N GLU A 517 0.58 -31.46 1.11
CA GLU A 517 -0.21 -30.24 0.99
C GLU A 517 -0.02 -29.50 -0.35
N THR A 518 0.95 -29.90 -1.16
CA THR A 518 1.21 -29.32 -2.48
C THR A 518 0.52 -30.10 -3.61
N ASP A 519 -0.13 -29.35 -4.50
CA ASP A 519 -0.62 -29.79 -5.80
C ASP A 519 0.16 -29.11 -6.94
N LEU A 520 0.14 -29.68 -8.14
CA LEU A 520 0.73 -29.07 -9.35
C LEU A 520 -0.37 -28.72 -10.33
N LYS A 521 -0.65 -27.42 -10.48
CA LYS A 521 -1.67 -26.93 -11.39
C LYS A 521 -1.07 -26.47 -12.70
N LEU A 522 -1.67 -26.93 -13.80
CA LEU A 522 -1.37 -26.42 -15.14
C LEU A 522 -1.87 -24.98 -15.24
N LYS A 523 -1.02 -24.06 -15.68
CA LYS A 523 -1.38 -22.66 -15.91
C LYS A 523 -0.57 -22.04 -17.07
N PHE A 524 -1.10 -20.98 -17.65
CA PHE A 524 -0.33 -20.07 -18.49
C PHE A 524 0.39 -19.06 -17.61
N ALA A 525 1.71 -19.21 -17.48
CA ALA A 525 2.56 -18.27 -16.76
C ALA A 525 3.10 -17.19 -17.70
N GLN A 526 3.17 -15.97 -17.18
CA GLN A 526 3.62 -14.80 -17.93
C GLN A 526 4.99 -14.33 -17.43
N TYR A 527 5.87 -14.00 -18.36
CA TYR A 527 7.26 -13.54 -18.10
C TYR A 527 7.62 -12.37 -18.99
N GLY A 528 8.63 -11.60 -18.59
CA GLY A 528 9.03 -10.38 -19.28
C GLY A 528 8.21 -9.18 -18.80
N GLY A 529 8.03 -8.19 -19.68
CA GLY A 529 7.16 -7.08 -19.38
C GLY A 529 7.76 -6.01 -18.48
N TYR A 530 9.05 -5.76 -18.67
CA TYR A 530 9.79 -4.71 -17.98
C TYR A 530 10.64 -3.95 -19.00
N THR A 531 10.98 -2.71 -18.65
CA THR A 531 11.86 -1.88 -19.47
C THR A 531 13.29 -2.00 -18.97
N SER A 532 14.18 -2.50 -19.84
CA SER A 532 15.61 -2.55 -19.55
C SER A 532 16.36 -1.59 -20.47
N GLY A 533 16.93 -0.52 -19.90
CA GLY A 533 17.46 0.58 -20.69
C GLY A 533 16.38 1.31 -21.49
N ASN A 534 16.56 1.36 -22.82
CA ASN A 534 15.58 1.89 -23.78
C ASN A 534 14.85 0.78 -24.56
N GLU A 535 15.09 -0.49 -24.24
CA GLU A 535 14.39 -1.62 -24.83
C GLU A 535 13.32 -2.13 -23.87
N SER A 536 12.16 -2.49 -24.43
CA SER A 536 11.09 -3.13 -23.67
C SER A 536 11.18 -4.64 -23.89
N VAL A 537 11.40 -5.39 -22.83
CA VAL A 537 11.34 -6.85 -22.87
C VAL A 537 9.87 -7.24 -23.01
N GLN A 538 9.53 -7.80 -24.17
CA GLN A 538 8.17 -8.17 -24.50
C GLN A 538 7.69 -9.32 -23.61
N PHE A 539 6.39 -9.35 -23.31
CA PHE A 539 5.83 -10.49 -22.60
C PHE A 539 5.97 -11.77 -23.42
N THR A 540 6.25 -12.85 -22.70
CA THR A 540 6.14 -14.20 -23.20
C THR A 540 5.21 -14.99 -22.28
N THR A 541 4.45 -15.89 -22.87
CA THR A 541 3.55 -16.79 -22.14
C THR A 541 4.05 -18.22 -22.32
N LYS A 542 4.22 -18.95 -21.22
CA LYS A 542 4.60 -20.38 -21.24
C LYS A 542 3.55 -21.20 -20.51
N LEU A 543 3.27 -22.40 -21.01
CA LEU A 543 2.41 -23.36 -20.31
C LEU A 543 3.27 -24.10 -19.27
N VAL A 544 2.89 -24.04 -18.01
CA VAL A 544 3.69 -24.58 -16.90
C VAL A 544 2.85 -25.35 -15.89
N TYR A 545 3.47 -26.29 -15.19
CA TYR A 545 2.95 -26.84 -13.93
C TYR A 545 3.51 -26.01 -12.76
N SER A 546 2.61 -25.36 -12.02
CA SER A 546 2.95 -24.49 -10.89
C SER A 546 2.58 -25.15 -9.57
N PRO A 547 3.49 -25.17 -8.58
CA PRO A 547 3.18 -25.68 -7.26
C PRO A 547 2.23 -24.74 -6.52
N VAL A 548 1.15 -25.30 -6.00
CA VAL A 548 0.16 -24.58 -5.21
C VAL A 548 -0.19 -25.39 -3.98
N ARG A 549 -0.44 -24.73 -2.85
CA ARG A 549 -0.94 -25.42 -1.66
C ARG A 549 -2.44 -25.70 -1.82
N LYS A 550 -2.90 -26.82 -1.27
CA LYS A 550 -4.27 -27.32 -1.42
C LYS A 550 -5.31 -26.57 -0.58
N ASP A 551 -4.89 -26.02 0.56
CA ASP A 551 -5.77 -25.27 1.45
C ASP A 551 -5.88 -23.78 1.05
N ASN A 552 -6.72 -23.04 1.78
CA ASN A 552 -6.91 -21.62 1.53
C ASN A 552 -5.67 -20.78 1.89
N MET A 553 -4.70 -21.34 2.63
CA MET A 553 -3.45 -20.65 2.99
C MET A 553 -2.49 -20.56 1.81
N GLY A 554 -2.64 -21.43 0.80
CA GLY A 554 -1.89 -21.34 -0.46
C GLY A 554 -1.98 -20.01 -1.16
N GLN A 555 -3.03 -19.25 -0.88
CA GLN A 555 -3.24 -17.94 -1.44
C GLN A 555 -2.28 -16.91 -0.83
N TYR A 556 -2.08 -16.94 0.50
CA TYR A 556 -1.24 -15.97 1.22
C TYR A 556 0.25 -16.36 1.22
N TYR A 557 0.54 -17.65 1.31
CA TYR A 557 1.91 -18.13 1.53
C TYR A 557 2.46 -18.92 0.33
N GLY A 558 1.66 -19.16 -0.70
CA GLY A 558 2.00 -20.17 -1.71
C GLY A 558 2.24 -21.52 -1.03
N ILE A 559 3.33 -22.19 -1.41
CA ILE A 559 3.80 -23.39 -0.71
C ILE A 559 4.72 -23.09 0.48
N GLY A 560 5.00 -21.81 0.76
CA GLY A 560 5.98 -21.33 1.73
C GLY A 560 5.47 -21.19 3.17
N LEU A 561 4.28 -21.69 3.49
CA LEU A 561 3.77 -21.67 4.87
C LEU A 561 4.70 -22.51 5.76
N PRO A 562 5.33 -21.93 6.79
CA PRO A 562 6.28 -22.67 7.63
C PRO A 562 5.65 -23.85 8.37
N LEU A 563 6.44 -24.92 8.52
CA LEU A 563 6.11 -26.03 9.41
C LEU A 563 6.97 -25.93 10.66
N ASP A 564 6.36 -25.79 11.84
CA ASP A 564 7.08 -25.77 13.12
C ASP A 564 7.87 -27.07 13.31
N ALA A 565 9.19 -26.94 13.51
CA ALA A 565 10.10 -28.08 13.57
C ALA A 565 10.02 -28.84 14.91
N ILE A 566 9.33 -28.31 15.91
CA ILE A 566 9.12 -28.92 17.23
C ILE A 566 7.76 -29.61 17.28
N THR A 567 6.71 -28.92 16.84
CA THR A 567 5.32 -29.39 16.98
C THR A 567 4.79 -30.11 15.75
N GLY A 568 5.40 -29.90 14.57
CA GLY A 568 4.90 -30.42 13.29
C GLY A 568 3.58 -29.79 12.86
N LYS A 569 3.26 -28.60 13.37
CA LYS A 569 2.08 -27.82 12.96
C LYS A 569 2.47 -26.71 12.00
N TRP A 570 1.58 -26.41 11.06
CA TRP A 570 1.72 -25.24 10.19
C TRP A 570 1.63 -23.95 11.03
N HIS A 571 2.48 -22.98 10.75
CA HIS A 571 2.56 -21.72 11.49
C HIS A 571 2.20 -20.54 10.58
N GLU A 572 1.06 -19.90 10.86
CA GLU A 572 0.64 -18.68 10.15
C GLU A 572 1.39 -17.47 10.70
N MET A 573 2.05 -16.71 9.82
CA MET A 573 2.80 -15.50 10.18
C MET A 573 1.98 -14.20 9.96
N VAL A 574 0.87 -14.30 9.26
CA VAL A 574 -0.15 -13.25 9.09
C VAL A 574 -1.22 -13.52 10.15
N PRO A 575 -1.60 -12.55 11.00
CA PRO A 575 -2.60 -12.79 12.02
C PRO A 575 -3.91 -13.28 11.40
N ALA A 576 -4.54 -14.28 12.03
CA ALA A 576 -5.73 -14.98 11.51
C ALA A 576 -6.89 -14.03 11.19
N GLU A 577 -6.97 -12.93 11.93
CA GLU A 577 -7.86 -11.82 11.64
C GLU A 577 -7.67 -11.42 10.17
N TYR A 578 -6.48 -11.07 9.72
CA TYR A 578 -6.27 -10.48 8.40
C TYR A 578 -6.22 -11.49 7.24
N SER A 579 -6.10 -12.79 7.53
CA SER A 579 -6.11 -13.87 6.52
C SER A 579 -7.46 -14.57 6.38
N SER A 580 -8.38 -14.43 7.36
CA SER A 580 -9.68 -15.09 7.29
C SER A 580 -10.70 -14.30 6.46
N LYS A 581 -11.22 -14.95 5.42
CA LYS A 581 -12.46 -14.51 4.74
C LYS A 581 -13.65 -14.52 5.71
N ASP A 582 -13.63 -15.43 6.68
CA ASP A 582 -14.72 -15.63 7.62
C ASP A 582 -14.52 -14.75 8.85
N ILE A 583 -15.50 -13.91 9.14
CA ILE A 583 -15.59 -13.16 10.38
C ILE A 583 -16.23 -14.07 11.42
N ILE A 584 -15.47 -14.39 12.48
CA ILE A 584 -15.99 -15.24 13.57
C ILE A 584 -16.99 -14.40 14.38
N PRO A 585 -18.27 -14.81 14.46
CA PRO A 585 -19.25 -14.09 15.26
C PRO A 585 -18.92 -14.23 16.75
N ALA A 586 -19.21 -13.18 17.51
CA ALA A 586 -19.05 -13.21 18.97
C ALA A 586 -20.10 -14.11 19.63
N LYS A 587 -19.69 -14.86 20.66
CA LYS A 587 -20.53 -15.87 21.33
C LYS A 587 -21.56 -15.27 22.28
N ASP A 588 -21.34 -14.04 22.74
CA ASP A 588 -22.09 -13.38 23.81
C ASP A 588 -22.98 -12.22 23.35
N THR A 589 -23.16 -12.04 22.03
CA THR A 589 -24.08 -11.02 21.48
C THR A 589 -25.52 -11.52 21.38
N LYS A 590 -25.72 -12.84 21.23
CA LYS A 590 -27.04 -13.44 21.01
C LYS A 590 -27.98 -13.21 22.21
N GLY A 591 -29.13 -12.59 21.95
CA GLY A 591 -30.14 -12.28 22.96
C GLY A 591 -29.89 -10.99 23.74
N HIS A 592 -28.78 -10.30 23.49
CA HIS A 592 -28.53 -8.96 24.05
C HIS A 592 -29.41 -7.91 23.33
N LYS A 593 -29.90 -6.88 24.04
CA LYS A 593 -30.75 -5.82 23.46
C LYS A 593 -30.09 -5.08 22.29
N SER A 594 -28.76 -4.98 22.32
CA SER A 594 -27.92 -4.32 21.31
C SER A 594 -27.29 -5.31 20.31
N GLN A 595 -27.81 -6.54 20.19
CA GLN A 595 -27.23 -7.61 19.37
C GLN A 595 -26.89 -7.12 17.95
N THR A 596 -27.82 -6.47 17.26
CA THR A 596 -27.60 -5.97 15.88
C THR A 596 -26.39 -5.04 15.78
N ALA A 597 -26.21 -4.14 16.75
CA ALA A 597 -25.09 -3.21 16.75
C ALA A 597 -23.76 -3.93 17.02
N LEU A 598 -23.75 -4.84 17.99
CA LEU A 598 -22.57 -5.64 18.34
C LEU A 598 -22.15 -6.56 17.19
N ASP A 599 -23.10 -7.25 16.57
CA ASP A 599 -22.86 -8.13 15.42
C ASP A 599 -22.25 -7.33 14.25
N LYS A 600 -22.73 -6.10 14.01
CA LYS A 600 -22.11 -5.18 13.06
C LYS A 600 -20.70 -4.76 13.49
N MET A 601 -20.46 -4.43 14.75
CA MET A 601 -19.10 -4.05 15.20
C MET A 601 -18.09 -5.19 14.99
N VAL A 602 -18.51 -6.45 15.18
CA VAL A 602 -17.69 -7.63 14.88
C VAL A 602 -17.52 -7.79 13.37
N GLN A 603 -18.60 -7.67 12.60
CA GLN A 603 -18.59 -7.75 11.14
C GLN A 603 -17.59 -6.77 10.49
N TYR A 604 -17.54 -5.53 10.99
CA TYR A 604 -16.64 -4.48 10.49
C TYR A 604 -15.31 -4.41 11.26
N ARG A 605 -15.04 -5.38 12.17
CA ARG A 605 -13.82 -5.46 13.01
C ARG A 605 -13.51 -4.21 13.82
N VAL A 606 -14.56 -3.49 14.16
CA VAL A 606 -14.54 -2.44 15.17
C VAL A 606 -14.30 -3.04 16.55
N MET A 607 -14.93 -4.18 16.82
CA MET A 607 -14.71 -5.00 18.02
C MET A 607 -14.21 -6.38 17.61
N ILE A 608 -13.04 -6.77 18.13
CA ILE A 608 -12.49 -8.11 17.92
C ILE A 608 -12.90 -8.98 19.11
N PRO A 609 -13.50 -10.16 18.87
CA PRO A 609 -13.74 -11.13 19.94
C PRO A 609 -12.43 -11.53 20.63
N ASP A 610 -12.43 -11.65 21.94
CA ASP A 610 -11.27 -12.11 22.72
C ASP A 610 -10.91 -13.58 22.43
N ALA A 611 -9.91 -14.11 23.15
CA ALA A 611 -9.48 -15.51 23.01
C ALA A 611 -10.61 -16.53 23.28
N ASP A 612 -11.64 -16.17 24.06
CA ASP A 612 -12.81 -17.00 24.32
C ASP A 612 -13.92 -16.81 23.26
N GLY A 613 -13.75 -15.85 22.35
CA GLY A 613 -14.70 -15.48 21.31
C GLY A 613 -15.82 -14.56 21.79
N LYS A 614 -15.54 -13.68 22.78
CA LYS A 614 -16.52 -12.76 23.38
C LYS A 614 -16.17 -11.29 23.13
N VAL A 615 -17.18 -10.42 23.11
CA VAL A 615 -17.01 -8.96 23.03
C VAL A 615 -17.38 -8.23 24.33
N LEU A 616 -17.98 -8.92 25.30
CA LEU A 616 -18.32 -8.43 26.63
C LEU A 616 -19.22 -7.17 26.60
N PRO A 617 -20.47 -7.29 26.10
CA PRO A 617 -21.36 -6.15 25.82
C PRO A 617 -21.55 -5.16 26.97
N ASP A 618 -21.69 -5.64 28.20
CA ASP A 618 -21.98 -4.82 29.38
C ASP A 618 -20.72 -4.24 30.06
N GLN A 619 -19.53 -4.52 29.53
CA GLN A 619 -18.30 -3.98 30.08
C GLN A 619 -18.21 -2.47 29.83
N GLU A 620 -17.95 -1.72 30.91
CA GLU A 620 -17.69 -0.29 30.87
C GLU A 620 -16.36 0.03 30.17
N ILE A 621 -16.36 1.02 29.27
CA ILE A 621 -15.20 1.37 28.45
C ILE A 621 -14.40 2.55 28.99
N THR A 622 -13.14 2.62 28.58
CA THR A 622 -12.30 3.81 28.74
C THR A 622 -12.36 4.75 27.53
N THR A 623 -11.80 5.96 27.68
CA THR A 623 -11.59 6.88 26.55
C THR A 623 -10.67 6.26 25.47
N GLY A 624 -9.64 5.51 25.88
CA GLY A 624 -8.75 4.78 24.97
C GLY A 624 -9.48 3.74 24.12
N GLU A 625 -10.35 2.93 24.75
CA GLU A 625 -11.18 1.95 24.04
C GLU A 625 -12.13 2.62 23.04
N TRP A 626 -12.73 3.76 23.39
CA TRP A 626 -13.56 4.53 22.46
C TRP A 626 -12.76 4.99 21.23
N TYR A 627 -11.58 5.59 21.42
CA TYR A 627 -10.74 6.01 20.29
C TYR A 627 -10.29 4.82 19.44
N GLN A 628 -10.00 3.68 20.06
CA GLN A 628 -9.70 2.45 19.33
C GLN A 628 -10.88 2.02 18.44
N PHE A 629 -12.11 2.03 18.98
CA PHE A 629 -13.29 1.66 18.20
C PHE A 629 -13.56 2.66 17.07
N VAL A 630 -13.42 3.97 17.31
CA VAL A 630 -13.59 5.00 16.27
C VAL A 630 -12.53 4.85 15.18
N ALA A 631 -11.27 4.62 15.55
CA ALA A 631 -10.17 4.43 14.61
C ALA A 631 -10.37 3.16 13.77
N ARG A 632 -10.82 2.05 14.38
CA ARG A 632 -11.18 0.81 13.64
C ARG A 632 -12.42 1.00 12.76
N ALA A 633 -13.40 1.78 13.22
CA ALA A 633 -14.57 2.14 12.43
C ALA A 633 -14.21 3.01 11.22
N LEU A 634 -13.08 3.72 11.26
CA LEU A 634 -12.51 4.45 10.13
C LEU A 634 -11.61 3.56 9.26
N ASN A 635 -10.77 2.74 9.88
CA ASN A 635 -9.83 1.83 9.24
C ASN A 635 -9.63 0.57 10.10
N PRO A 636 -10.24 -0.58 9.75
CA PRO A 636 -10.16 -1.81 10.55
C PRO A 636 -8.75 -2.42 10.57
N SER A 637 -7.87 -1.98 9.68
CA SER A 637 -6.49 -2.46 9.54
C SER A 637 -5.46 -1.56 10.20
N ILE A 638 -5.85 -0.70 11.16
CA ILE A 638 -4.92 0.26 11.82
C ILE A 638 -3.68 -0.42 12.43
N ASP A 639 -3.77 -1.68 12.82
CA ASP A 639 -2.64 -2.40 13.40
C ASP A 639 -1.58 -2.79 12.36
N GLN A 640 -1.93 -2.79 11.06
CA GLN A 640 -1.03 -3.16 9.94
C GLN A 640 -0.07 -2.04 9.52
N TYR A 641 -0.41 -0.79 9.81
CA TYR A 641 0.44 0.33 9.39
C TYR A 641 1.72 0.37 10.23
N TYR A 642 2.85 0.50 9.52
CA TYR A 642 4.15 0.73 10.13
C TYR A 642 4.16 2.08 10.85
N GLU A 643 4.78 2.12 12.02
CA GLU A 643 4.87 3.32 12.85
C GLU A 643 5.85 4.34 12.26
N ASP A 644 5.34 5.35 11.56
CA ASP A 644 6.19 6.45 11.07
C ASP A 644 6.51 7.52 12.14
N SER A 645 5.77 7.57 13.26
CA SER A 645 5.96 8.57 14.32
C SER A 645 6.41 7.96 15.65
N SER A 646 7.56 8.44 16.16
CA SER A 646 8.08 8.15 17.50
C SER A 646 7.74 9.24 18.53
N GLU A 647 7.09 10.32 18.12
CA GLU A 647 6.79 11.47 18.98
C GLU A 647 5.59 11.17 19.88
N PRO A 648 5.74 11.26 21.21
CA PRO A 648 4.61 11.15 22.13
C PRO A 648 3.49 12.13 21.79
N TYR A 649 2.24 11.71 22.00
CA TYR A 649 1.09 12.61 21.94
C TYR A 649 0.74 13.07 23.37
N GLY A 650 1.22 14.27 23.73
CA GLY A 650 1.15 14.73 25.12
C GLY A 650 1.88 13.76 26.06
N THR A 651 1.15 13.17 27.00
CA THR A 651 1.67 12.13 27.93
C THR A 651 1.56 10.70 27.39
N LEU A 652 0.95 10.48 26.21
CA LEU A 652 0.77 9.16 25.62
C LEU A 652 2.03 8.73 24.86
N LEU A 653 2.70 7.69 25.37
CA LEU A 653 3.90 7.13 24.76
C LEU A 653 3.55 6.21 23.58
N PRO A 654 4.43 6.07 22.57
CA PRO A 654 4.25 5.15 21.44
C PRO A 654 3.96 3.69 21.84
N ALA A 655 4.47 3.24 23.00
CA ALA A 655 4.24 1.89 23.51
C ALA A 655 2.80 1.62 24.01
N SER A 656 1.96 2.65 24.11
CA SER A 656 0.56 2.49 24.53
C SER A 656 -0.24 1.71 23.47
N PRO A 657 -1.13 0.77 23.87
CA PRO A 657 -1.97 0.04 22.92
C PRO A 657 -2.92 0.95 22.12
N TYR A 658 -3.20 2.16 22.60
CA TYR A 658 -4.10 3.12 21.95
C TYR A 658 -3.37 4.10 21.03
N TYR A 659 -2.04 4.12 21.01
CA TYR A 659 -1.27 5.15 20.30
C TYR A 659 -1.60 5.21 18.79
N LYS A 660 -1.70 4.06 18.12
CA LYS A 660 -2.05 3.99 16.69
C LYS A 660 -3.44 4.55 16.39
N ALA A 661 -4.41 4.26 17.26
CA ALA A 661 -5.75 4.81 17.13
C ALA A 661 -5.71 6.35 17.24
N ILE A 662 -5.00 6.88 18.23
CA ILE A 662 -4.84 8.33 18.40
C ILE A 662 -4.19 8.99 17.18
N GLN A 663 -3.08 8.44 16.67
CA GLN A 663 -2.40 8.95 15.47
C GLN A 663 -3.31 8.92 14.24
N THR A 664 -4.19 7.93 14.12
CA THR A 664 -5.18 7.83 13.03
C THR A 664 -6.21 8.95 13.07
N LEU A 665 -6.60 9.40 14.26
CA LEU A 665 -7.70 10.36 14.45
C LEU A 665 -7.26 11.83 14.38
N ILE A 666 -5.97 12.13 14.61
CA ILE A 666 -5.43 13.50 14.56
C ILE A 666 -5.58 14.15 13.16
N PRO A 667 -5.18 13.51 12.05
CA PRO A 667 -5.35 14.10 10.71
C PRO A 667 -6.81 14.39 10.36
N GLN A 668 -7.75 13.66 10.95
CA GLN A 668 -9.19 13.85 10.74
C GLN A 668 -9.74 15.06 11.52
N SER A 669 -8.94 15.65 12.42
CA SER A 669 -9.37 16.64 13.41
C SER A 669 -10.53 16.15 14.28
N TRP A 670 -10.61 14.83 14.52
CA TRP A 670 -11.60 14.20 15.40
C TRP A 670 -11.13 14.12 16.86
N LEU A 671 -9.86 14.45 17.06
CA LEU A 671 -9.21 14.65 18.34
C LEU A 671 -8.43 15.99 18.25
N PRO A 672 -8.72 17.00 19.10
CA PRO A 672 -7.94 18.23 19.10
C PRO A 672 -6.47 17.94 19.45
N TYR A 673 -5.51 18.51 18.71
CA TYR A 673 -4.08 18.34 19.02
C TYR A 673 -3.67 19.29 20.17
N GLU A 674 -3.56 18.76 21.38
CA GLU A 674 -3.17 19.51 22.58
C GLU A 674 -1.94 18.88 23.27
N PRO A 675 -0.72 19.07 22.72
CA PRO A 675 0.48 18.38 23.19
C PRO A 675 0.94 18.81 24.61
N ALA A 676 0.34 19.88 25.16
CA ALA A 676 0.66 20.42 26.48
C ALA A 676 -0.26 19.90 27.61
N VAL A 677 -1.29 19.12 27.30
CA VAL A 677 -2.29 18.65 28.27
C VAL A 677 -2.03 17.20 28.64
N THR A 678 -2.25 16.84 29.91
CA THR A 678 -2.25 15.45 30.35
C THR A 678 -3.35 14.70 29.59
N PHE A 679 -2.95 13.80 28.70
CA PHE A 679 -3.86 13.02 27.89
C PHE A 679 -4.04 11.64 28.53
N SER A 680 -5.25 11.36 29.01
CA SER A 680 -5.59 10.10 29.68
C SER A 680 -6.49 9.22 28.81
N VAL A 681 -6.03 7.98 28.61
CA VAL A 681 -6.73 6.92 27.88
C VAL A 681 -7.38 5.88 28.79
N ASP A 682 -7.07 5.93 30.10
CA ASP A 682 -7.49 4.91 31.08
C ASP A 682 -8.74 5.33 31.88
N GLN A 683 -9.15 6.60 31.78
CA GLN A 683 -10.34 7.10 32.45
C GLN A 683 -11.62 6.48 31.87
N LYS A 684 -12.56 6.15 32.74
CA LYS A 684 -13.89 5.65 32.35
C LYS A 684 -14.64 6.74 31.57
N LEU A 685 -15.15 6.38 30.39
CA LEU A 685 -15.85 7.33 29.52
C LEU A 685 -17.28 7.51 29.99
N THR A 686 -17.63 8.72 30.43
CA THR A 686 -19.00 9.07 30.78
C THR A 686 -19.82 9.46 29.56
N ARG A 687 -21.15 9.39 29.69
CA ARG A 687 -22.08 9.76 28.62
C ARG A 687 -22.01 11.25 28.24
N ASP A 688 -21.72 12.13 29.20
CA ASP A 688 -21.53 13.57 28.95
C ASP A 688 -20.22 13.88 28.19
N GLU A 689 -19.16 13.13 28.46
CA GLU A 689 -17.89 13.22 27.72
C GLU A 689 -18.03 12.64 26.31
N LEU A 690 -18.74 11.52 26.14
CA LEU A 690 -19.03 10.96 24.82
C LEU A 690 -19.82 11.95 23.96
N ALA A 691 -20.77 12.69 24.53
CA ALA A 691 -21.49 13.73 23.79
C ALA A 691 -20.54 14.80 23.25
N LEU A 692 -19.59 15.26 24.08
CA LEU A 692 -18.57 16.22 23.66
C LEU A 692 -17.73 15.67 22.51
N MET A 693 -17.21 14.44 22.63
CA MET A 693 -16.41 13.78 21.59
C MET A 693 -17.18 13.62 20.27
N LEU A 694 -18.46 13.23 20.33
CA LEU A 694 -19.30 13.12 19.13
C LEU A 694 -19.48 14.47 18.44
N THR A 695 -19.72 15.54 19.20
CA THR A 695 -19.81 16.88 18.60
C THR A 695 -18.50 17.36 18.00
N GLN A 696 -17.36 16.92 18.54
CA GLN A 696 -16.05 17.19 17.97
C GLN A 696 -15.84 16.47 16.64
N MET A 697 -16.12 15.16 16.61
CA MET A 697 -16.04 14.37 15.37
C MET A 697 -16.94 14.94 14.26
N LEU A 698 -18.10 15.48 14.62
CA LEU A 698 -19.03 16.13 13.70
C LEU A 698 -18.67 17.60 13.40
N LYS A 699 -17.60 18.15 13.95
CA LYS A 699 -17.20 19.57 13.80
C LYS A 699 -18.31 20.57 14.18
N TYR A 700 -19.11 20.22 15.19
CA TYR A 700 -20.22 21.03 15.71
C TYR A 700 -19.90 21.67 17.06
N GLU A 701 -18.63 21.71 17.49
CA GLU A 701 -18.24 22.29 18.77
C GLU A 701 -18.62 23.77 18.85
N LYS A 702 -18.39 24.53 17.78
CA LYS A 702 -18.76 25.96 17.71
C LYS A 702 -20.25 26.18 17.88
N LEU A 703 -21.08 25.30 17.32
CA LEU A 703 -22.52 25.33 17.51
C LEU A 703 -22.88 24.93 18.95
N GLY A 704 -22.20 23.93 19.51
CA GLY A 704 -22.31 23.52 20.91
C GLY A 704 -22.05 24.68 21.88
N LEU A 705 -21.06 25.53 21.58
CA LEU A 705 -20.73 26.71 22.38
C LEU A 705 -21.79 27.83 22.35
N SER A 706 -22.73 27.81 21.40
CA SER A 706 -23.84 28.78 21.41
C SER A 706 -24.89 28.48 22.49
N PHE A 707 -24.87 27.27 23.05
CA PHE A 707 -25.72 26.89 24.17
C PHE A 707 -25.03 27.22 25.49
N THR A 708 -25.80 27.83 26.38
CA THR A 708 -25.37 28.29 27.70
C THR A 708 -25.84 27.34 28.80
N LYS A 709 -25.39 27.58 30.03
CA LYS A 709 -25.87 26.82 31.20
C LYS A 709 -27.37 26.99 31.48
N ASN A 710 -28.00 28.02 30.92
CA ASN A 710 -29.41 28.31 31.11
C ASN A 710 -30.31 27.61 30.10
N ASP A 711 -29.75 27.01 29.05
CA ASP A 711 -30.54 26.28 28.07
C ASP A 711 -30.99 24.93 28.65
N GLU A 712 -32.29 24.65 28.50
CA GLU A 712 -32.87 23.37 28.85
C GLU A 712 -32.55 22.34 27.78
N ILE A 713 -32.27 21.11 28.21
CA ILE A 713 -32.11 19.97 27.31
C ILE A 713 -33.51 19.34 27.14
N PRO A 714 -34.13 19.42 25.96
CA PRO A 714 -35.52 18.98 25.81
C PRO A 714 -35.66 17.48 26.06
N GLY A 715 -36.70 17.10 26.81
CA GLY A 715 -37.07 15.71 27.02
C GLY A 715 -36.25 14.95 28.08
N VAL A 716 -35.43 15.65 28.89
CA VAL A 716 -34.69 15.03 30.00
C VAL A 716 -34.88 15.76 31.32
N SER A 717 -35.06 14.99 32.39
CA SER A 717 -35.33 15.49 33.74
C SER A 717 -34.07 15.86 34.55
N ASP A 718 -32.91 15.36 34.15
CA ASP A 718 -31.61 15.55 34.82
C ASP A 718 -30.71 16.57 34.10
N SER A 719 -31.30 17.46 33.30
CA SER A 719 -30.58 18.46 32.50
C SER A 719 -29.61 19.30 33.34
N SER A 720 -29.94 19.64 34.59
CA SER A 720 -29.10 20.41 35.50
C SER A 720 -27.75 19.75 35.82
N SER A 721 -27.65 18.42 35.69
CA SER A 721 -26.43 17.66 35.98
C SER A 721 -25.50 17.52 34.76
N VAL A 722 -25.90 18.01 33.59
CA VAL A 722 -25.13 17.94 32.34
C VAL A 722 -24.16 19.11 32.24
N MET A 723 -22.86 18.82 32.12
CA MET A 723 -21.82 19.83 31.98
C MET A 723 -21.71 20.29 30.52
N ASN A 724 -21.67 19.36 29.57
CA ASN A 724 -21.52 19.67 28.13
C ASN A 724 -22.89 19.86 27.45
N ARG A 725 -23.68 20.84 27.91
CA ARG A 725 -25.09 21.00 27.51
C ARG A 725 -25.31 21.11 26.00
N GLY A 726 -24.54 21.94 25.31
CA GLY A 726 -24.64 22.06 23.85
C GLY A 726 -24.36 20.74 23.14
N ALA A 727 -23.38 19.99 23.63
CA ALA A 727 -23.05 18.67 23.09
C ALA A 727 -24.15 17.64 23.34
N ALA A 728 -24.73 17.63 24.54
CA ALA A 728 -25.89 16.79 24.86
C ALA A 728 -27.11 17.13 23.99
N ILE A 729 -27.43 18.42 23.80
CA ILE A 729 -28.54 18.86 22.93
C ILE A 729 -28.31 18.40 21.49
N ILE A 730 -27.12 18.62 20.94
CA ILE A 730 -26.79 18.26 19.55
C ILE A 730 -26.84 16.75 19.38
N SER A 731 -26.14 15.99 20.23
CA SER A 731 -26.09 14.52 20.14
C SER A 731 -27.46 13.87 20.32
N MET A 732 -28.33 14.42 21.18
CA MET A 732 -29.72 13.99 21.30
C MET A 732 -30.56 14.31 20.06
N LYS A 733 -30.45 15.54 19.52
CA LYS A 733 -31.20 15.96 18.32
C LYS A 733 -30.81 15.17 17.08
N LEU A 734 -29.55 14.78 16.98
CA LEU A 734 -29.04 13.90 15.93
C LEU A 734 -29.35 12.41 16.18
N GLY A 735 -29.98 12.08 17.31
CA GLY A 735 -30.35 10.71 17.67
C GLY A 735 -29.19 9.82 18.11
N LEU A 736 -27.98 10.36 18.25
CA LEU A 736 -26.77 9.59 18.59
C LEU A 736 -26.81 9.09 20.04
N LEU A 737 -27.21 9.96 20.97
CA LEU A 737 -27.34 9.66 22.40
C LEU A 737 -28.77 9.94 22.88
N PRO A 738 -29.74 9.05 22.64
CA PRO A 738 -31.12 9.26 23.06
C PRO A 738 -31.27 9.27 24.60
N ALA A 739 -32.37 9.83 25.11
CA ALA A 739 -32.71 9.74 26.53
C ALA A 739 -33.00 8.28 26.94
N VAL A 740 -32.63 7.92 28.17
CA VAL A 740 -32.96 6.63 28.79
C VAL A 740 -33.91 6.94 29.94
N ASP A 741 -35.14 6.42 29.87
CA ASP A 741 -36.20 6.64 30.87
C ASP A 741 -36.41 8.13 31.23
N GLY A 742 -36.38 9.01 30.22
CA GLY A 742 -36.56 10.46 30.40
C GLY A 742 -35.38 11.17 31.08
N LYS A 743 -34.19 10.57 31.05
CA LYS A 743 -32.93 11.14 31.57
C LYS A 743 -31.81 11.07 30.54
N PHE A 744 -30.90 12.03 30.58
CA PHE A 744 -29.66 12.01 29.80
C PHE A 744 -28.61 11.11 30.42
N MET A 745 -28.55 11.02 31.76
CA MET A 745 -27.59 10.26 32.56
C MET A 745 -26.12 10.67 32.35
N PRO A 746 -25.74 11.94 32.61
CA PRO A 746 -24.42 12.48 32.25
C PRO A 746 -23.23 11.73 32.87
N GLY A 747 -23.35 11.30 34.13
CA GLY A 747 -22.28 10.58 34.84
C GLY A 747 -22.26 9.06 34.63
N ARG A 748 -23.19 8.51 33.83
CA ARG A 748 -23.21 7.06 33.56
C ARG A 748 -22.03 6.71 32.66
N VAL A 749 -21.28 5.69 33.05
CA VAL A 749 -20.18 5.15 32.24
C VAL A 749 -20.75 4.38 31.06
N VAL A 750 -20.15 4.60 29.88
CA VAL A 750 -20.56 3.97 28.62
C VAL A 750 -20.11 2.52 28.60
N THR A 751 -21.00 1.62 28.17
CA THR A 751 -20.68 0.21 27.94
C THR A 751 -20.27 -0.06 26.49
N ARG A 752 -19.63 -1.21 26.22
CA ARG A 752 -19.30 -1.63 24.84
C ARG A 752 -20.55 -1.71 23.96
N ALA A 753 -21.66 -2.22 24.48
CA ALA A 753 -22.94 -2.27 23.76
C ALA A 753 -23.46 -0.87 23.39
N GLU A 754 -23.37 0.10 24.30
CA GLU A 754 -23.78 1.47 24.01
C GLU A 754 -22.85 2.15 23.00
N ALA A 755 -21.54 1.91 23.09
CA ALA A 755 -20.59 2.39 22.09
C ALA A 755 -20.88 1.80 20.70
N ALA A 756 -21.21 0.51 20.62
CA ALA A 756 -21.62 -0.14 19.38
C ALA A 756 -22.87 0.51 18.76
N GLU A 757 -23.89 0.81 19.58
CA GLU A 757 -25.09 1.51 19.11
C GLU A 757 -24.77 2.91 18.61
N VAL A 758 -23.92 3.65 19.32
CA VAL A 758 -23.53 5.01 18.95
C VAL A 758 -22.75 5.01 17.64
N LEU A 759 -21.78 4.11 17.47
CA LEU A 759 -21.00 3.99 16.23
C LEU A 759 -21.87 3.59 15.05
N LEU A 760 -22.83 2.67 15.25
CA LEU A 760 -23.80 2.32 14.23
C LEU A 760 -24.63 3.55 13.80
N ARG A 761 -25.21 4.30 14.74
CA ARG A 761 -25.96 5.53 14.43
C ARG A 761 -25.09 6.59 13.77
N LEU A 762 -23.83 6.71 14.20
CA LEU A 762 -22.88 7.64 13.60
C LEU A 762 -22.54 7.25 12.15
N SER A 763 -22.45 5.95 11.84
CA SER A 763 -22.25 5.48 10.46
C SER A 763 -23.40 5.87 9.53
N GLU A 764 -24.62 5.96 10.05
CA GLU A 764 -25.81 6.37 9.29
C GLU A 764 -25.83 7.88 8.99
N MET A 765 -24.93 8.67 9.61
CA MET A 765 -24.77 10.11 9.37
C MET A 765 -23.85 10.44 8.19
N VAL A 766 -23.11 9.45 7.66
CA VAL A 766 -22.19 9.65 6.53
C VAL A 766 -22.96 10.21 5.32
N GLY A 767 -22.54 11.38 4.83
CA GLY A 767 -23.20 12.07 3.71
C GLY A 767 -24.54 12.74 4.06
N LYS A 768 -24.97 12.73 5.33
CA LYS A 768 -26.15 13.46 5.83
C LYS A 768 -25.79 14.66 6.72
N SER A 769 -24.50 14.85 7.01
CA SER A 769 -23.94 15.98 7.75
C SER A 769 -23.04 16.77 6.80
N ASP A 770 -22.95 18.09 6.97
CA ASP A 770 -22.07 18.96 6.15
C ASP A 770 -20.57 18.71 6.41
N SER A 771 -20.22 18.05 7.51
CA SER A 771 -18.85 17.96 8.04
C SER A 771 -18.34 16.52 8.20
N PHE A 772 -19.22 15.57 8.56
CA PHE A 772 -18.80 14.20 8.85
C PHE A 772 -18.58 13.40 7.56
N LEU A 773 -17.30 13.16 7.23
CA LEU A 773 -16.84 12.33 6.10
C LEU A 773 -17.36 12.78 4.72
N ASN A 774 -17.64 14.08 4.55
CA ASN A 774 -17.98 14.68 3.26
C ASN A 774 -16.77 14.94 2.36
N GLU A 775 -15.59 15.16 2.97
CA GLU A 775 -14.35 15.48 2.27
C GLU A 775 -13.32 14.35 2.37
N TYR A 776 -13.76 13.09 2.52
CA TYR A 776 -12.80 12.00 2.71
C TYR A 776 -11.91 11.85 1.45
N MET A 777 -10.75 12.51 1.51
CA MET A 777 -9.61 12.37 0.63
C MET A 777 -8.84 11.16 1.15
N MET A 778 -8.97 10.02 0.48
CA MET A 778 -7.98 8.97 0.66
C MET A 778 -6.74 9.31 -0.15
N TRP A 779 -5.62 9.31 0.57
CA TRP A 779 -4.30 9.00 0.07
C TRP A 779 -4.23 7.54 -0.39
#